data_AF-A0A1C4I919-F1
#
_entry.id   AF-A0A1C4I919-F1
#
_cell.length_a   1.000
_cell.length_b   1.000
_cell.length_c   1.000
_cell.angle_alpha   90.00
_cell.angle_beta   90.00
_cell.angle_gamma   90.00
#
_symmetry.space_group_name_H-M   'P 1'
#
loop_
_entity.id
_entity.type
_entity.pdbx_description
1 polymer ?
#
loop_
_entity_poly.entity_id
_entity_poly.type
_entity_poly.pdbx_seq_one_letter_code
_entity_poly.pdbx_strand_id
1 'polypeptide(L)'
;MTTHPRIPRARRPLVALAAGLLTLSATTALTALPAAAAAPGPDTAVVDSGAGWTVAEAAGGYLVSLTLDTALPVKDDMPVLLADGASLGPAAESADGRTLTVTTADPSAATATAVTWQWSTGGDDSAAGPGMLPADSAPRTAQPNARQPSGPKGPGSPPAPAGPAATSGDPTTVGTGHYTVADYDFGAQSIALADIGGIRGELEGRIYLPAGGGDHPLVVFLHGRHSSCYNTTTLKGASGWPCPAGTAPILSYAGYDGAGQALAADGFTVVSISANAINANDNQLSPDDGAVSRGQLVLDTLTMLDAANSGRPVSHHDAATGQDLTLDQALAAGRSTYPAGTITARRLVGTMDFSRIGLMGHSRGGEGVVTAGTLNEALPHPWNLTSVFALAPIDFTRATLPDVVTTTLLPYCDGDVSDQQGQHFYADARDGTFSDDVQRSDIWVMGTDHDFYNSSWTPPYPGASDDWSATNDPVCGTSATALASGRNIRLTAAQEYQVGSAYIAGFFESTLGGQSRFQGMFDGSGQEPPSVADYADVRTVARQPSSLRDDITTFAAASPQVTATGAVTATVCANKYGRTVPEALPYCTNPGSTLTNQQVPYWTPANYAPNVPLNPMTHLTWSGTDGGLRVAVPPGSRNVSRYDEMTVDMSPDESVTTGTDLELSVTDTAGRTWRGPVSGLNPWGVTRMPASTSTNLGKIVLQQVHVPTSALRKAGLDLTRLSAIGFTPAVGADGPVGGGAYLSDLGFDSKDQGAPRVRRRPAVDVASTAVEEGAGPGTDAVAVYLSHPSASPVTAYLTVIGSATGTAGAAMGQVTFPPGATCRAVRVPVTGDTVPGAVPSAAYKIAVSDSTDAVLGSHDFGALTVREDDGVTGAATPALPVGVQGNVCAEHSALAHPGRLTAADSRPAPGETVPVRASGYRDGEAVTFTLDSVVLGTAVASSDGAVRFAVVIPAGHPRASAVVSATGAGSGRVSTVSLRVSGPLGGGGR
;
A
#
# COMPACT_ATOMS: atom_id res chain seq x y z
N MET A 1 11.50 81.71 -28.23
CA MET A 1 12.82 81.14 -28.57
C MET A 1 12.56 79.67 -28.91
N THR A 2 12.50 79.19 -30.16
CA THR A 2 13.61 78.94 -31.12
C THR A 2 14.71 78.05 -30.49
N THR A 3 15.02 76.82 -30.92
CA THR A 3 14.88 76.16 -32.26
C THR A 3 14.74 74.62 -32.21
N HIS A 4 14.22 74.03 -33.29
CA HIS A 4 14.27 72.59 -33.69
C HIS A 4 15.56 72.28 -34.52
N PRO A 5 15.93 71.03 -34.91
CA PRO A 5 15.12 69.84 -35.30
C PRO A 5 15.67 68.49 -34.72
N ARG A 6 15.49 67.24 -35.24
CA ARG A 6 14.92 66.63 -36.49
C ARG A 6 14.48 65.16 -36.24
N ILE A 7 14.11 64.41 -37.29
CA ILE A 7 13.85 62.94 -37.32
C ILE A 7 14.59 62.34 -38.55
N PRO A 8 14.82 61.00 -38.67
CA PRO A 8 13.86 60.16 -39.41
C PRO A 8 13.63 58.73 -38.87
N ARG A 9 12.51 58.12 -39.27
CA ARG A 9 12.15 56.70 -39.05
C ARG A 9 12.83 55.79 -40.09
N ALA A 10 13.10 54.54 -39.73
CA ALA A 10 13.29 53.41 -40.66
C ALA A 10 12.30 52.27 -40.33
N ARG A 11 12.00 51.39 -41.30
CA ARG A 11 10.99 50.31 -41.21
C ARG A 11 11.60 48.94 -41.59
N ARG A 12 10.92 47.87 -41.12
CA ARG A 12 11.00 46.43 -41.53
C ARG A 12 12.17 45.60 -40.97
N PRO A 13 12.04 44.26 -40.93
CA PRO A 13 10.84 43.41 -41.12
C PRO A 13 10.51 42.49 -39.92
N LEU A 14 9.31 41.88 -39.94
CA LEU A 14 9.02 40.67 -39.18
C LEU A 14 9.84 39.50 -39.75
N VAL A 15 10.46 38.71 -38.87
CA VAL A 15 10.99 37.38 -39.19
C VAL A 15 10.30 36.39 -38.26
N ALA A 16 9.54 35.45 -38.82
CA ALA A 16 9.03 34.31 -38.07
C ALA A 16 10.18 33.30 -37.90
N LEU A 17 10.61 33.04 -36.67
CA LEU A 17 11.39 31.84 -36.37
C LEU A 17 10.41 30.69 -36.10
N ALA A 18 10.53 29.63 -36.88
CA ALA A 18 9.88 28.36 -36.58
C ALA A 18 10.64 27.67 -35.45
N ALA A 19 9.95 27.36 -34.34
CA ALA A 19 10.47 26.47 -33.32
C ALA A 19 10.37 25.03 -33.83
N GLY A 20 11.52 24.40 -34.09
CA GLY A 20 11.57 22.98 -34.41
C GLY A 20 11.57 22.15 -33.13
N LEU A 21 10.46 21.47 -32.84
CA LEU A 21 10.48 20.37 -31.86
C LEU A 21 11.21 19.18 -32.50
N LEU A 22 12.33 18.75 -31.90
CA LEU A 22 12.85 17.40 -32.08
C LEU A 22 12.37 16.55 -30.91
N THR A 23 11.28 15.81 -31.10
CA THR A 23 10.86 14.74 -30.20
C THR A 23 11.63 13.47 -30.54
N LEU A 24 12.55 13.05 -29.67
CA LEU A 24 13.11 11.70 -29.72
C LEU A 24 12.14 10.74 -29.02
N SER A 25 11.39 9.97 -29.80
CA SER A 25 10.47 8.96 -29.29
C SER A 25 11.24 7.70 -28.88
N ALA A 26 11.20 7.35 -27.59
CA ALA A 26 11.57 6.01 -27.15
C ALA A 26 10.49 5.00 -27.57
N THR A 27 10.90 3.78 -27.93
CA THR A 27 9.98 2.70 -28.30
C THR A 27 9.40 2.04 -27.05
N THR A 28 8.23 2.49 -26.61
CA THR A 28 7.39 1.73 -25.68
C THR A 28 6.62 0.66 -26.44
N ALA A 29 6.55 -0.55 -25.87
CA ALA A 29 5.46 -1.46 -26.23
C ALA A 29 4.16 -0.81 -25.72
N LEU A 30 3.09 -0.89 -26.50
CA LEU A 30 1.76 -0.50 -26.03
C LEU A 30 1.25 -1.55 -25.04
N THR A 31 1.74 -1.48 -23.80
CA THR A 31 0.84 -1.70 -22.67
C THR A 31 -0.24 -0.62 -22.78
N ALA A 32 -1.51 -1.02 -22.68
CA ALA A 32 -2.55 -0.04 -22.43
C ALA A 32 -2.25 0.53 -21.04
N LEU A 33 -1.78 1.78 -20.97
CA LEU A 33 -1.91 2.57 -19.76
C LEU A 33 -3.38 2.46 -19.31
N PRO A 34 -3.67 2.39 -18.00
CA PRO A 34 -5.00 2.68 -17.53
C PRO A 34 -5.35 4.05 -18.10
N ALA A 35 -6.32 4.10 -19.00
CA ALA A 35 -6.79 5.37 -19.51
C ALA A 35 -7.43 6.07 -18.31
N ALA A 36 -6.73 7.07 -17.73
CA ALA A 36 -7.35 8.01 -16.82
C ALA A 36 -8.63 8.48 -17.51
N ALA A 37 -9.79 8.14 -16.95
CA ALA A 37 -11.05 8.17 -17.66
C ALA A 37 -11.28 9.61 -18.14
N ALA A 38 -11.17 9.81 -19.46
CA ALA A 38 -11.20 11.16 -20.02
C ALA A 38 -12.54 11.79 -19.65
N ALA A 39 -12.50 12.93 -18.95
CA ALA A 39 -13.69 13.60 -18.48
C ALA A 39 -14.70 13.75 -19.64
N PRO A 40 -15.96 13.28 -19.49
CA PRO A 40 -16.86 13.13 -20.61
C PRO A 40 -17.13 14.47 -21.31
N GLY A 41 -17.09 14.45 -22.63
CA GLY A 41 -17.53 15.59 -23.44
C GLY A 41 -19.03 15.82 -23.29
N PRO A 42 -19.54 17.04 -23.56
CA PRO A 42 -20.92 17.45 -23.25
C PRO A 42 -22.03 16.77 -24.05
N ASP A 43 -21.71 15.80 -24.91
CA ASP A 43 -22.62 15.10 -25.83
C ASP A 43 -22.65 13.56 -25.62
N THR A 44 -22.37 13.07 -24.40
CA THR A 44 -22.61 11.65 -24.04
C THR A 44 -24.10 11.38 -23.86
N ALA A 45 -24.55 10.14 -24.08
CA ALA A 45 -25.88 9.71 -23.67
C ALA A 45 -25.91 9.52 -22.15
N VAL A 46 -26.07 10.64 -21.45
CA VAL A 46 -26.21 10.73 -20.00
C VAL A 46 -27.52 10.05 -19.58
N VAL A 47 -27.42 9.01 -18.75
CA VAL A 47 -28.60 8.31 -18.18
C VAL A 47 -29.14 9.03 -16.95
N ASP A 48 -28.27 9.66 -16.17
CA ASP A 48 -28.65 10.57 -15.08
C ASP A 48 -27.60 11.66 -14.83
N SER A 49 -28.00 12.81 -14.30
CA SER A 49 -27.09 13.91 -13.96
C SER A 49 -27.68 14.88 -12.93
N GLY A 50 -26.80 15.49 -12.15
CA GLY A 50 -27.16 16.47 -11.13
C GLY A 50 -26.19 17.64 -11.07
N ALA A 51 -26.17 18.34 -9.93
CA ALA A 51 -25.26 19.45 -9.72
C ALA A 51 -23.82 18.96 -9.61
N GLY A 52 -23.02 19.18 -10.65
CA GLY A 52 -21.60 18.84 -10.70
C GLY A 52 -21.28 17.39 -11.06
N TRP A 53 -22.27 16.53 -11.27
CA TRP A 53 -22.05 15.11 -11.57
C TRP A 53 -22.85 14.60 -12.78
N THR A 54 -22.32 13.57 -13.43
CA THR A 54 -22.94 12.88 -14.57
C THR A 54 -22.75 11.37 -14.47
N VAL A 55 -23.72 10.62 -14.97
CA VAL A 55 -23.69 9.16 -15.12
C VAL A 55 -23.97 8.86 -16.59
N ALA A 56 -23.01 8.21 -17.25
CA ALA A 56 -23.13 7.79 -18.65
C ALA A 56 -23.15 6.27 -18.75
N GLU A 57 -23.96 5.75 -19.67
CA GLU A 57 -24.00 4.32 -20.00
C GLU A 57 -22.69 3.89 -20.67
N ALA A 58 -22.07 2.83 -20.14
CA ALA A 58 -20.78 2.32 -20.58
C ALA A 58 -20.81 0.79 -20.62
N ALA A 59 -19.96 0.18 -21.44
CA ALA A 59 -19.93 -1.26 -21.63
C ALA A 59 -19.87 -2.04 -20.30
N GLY A 60 -20.90 -2.81 -19.99
CA GLY A 60 -21.03 -3.57 -18.75
C GLY A 60 -21.37 -2.74 -17.49
N GLY A 61 -21.81 -1.49 -17.60
CA GLY A 61 -22.25 -0.66 -16.46
C GLY A 61 -22.34 0.85 -16.74
N TYR A 62 -21.72 1.65 -15.87
CA TYR A 62 -21.79 3.10 -15.86
C TYR A 62 -20.43 3.75 -15.65
N LEU A 63 -20.20 4.87 -16.32
CA LEU A 63 -19.13 5.81 -15.98
C LEU A 63 -19.75 6.96 -15.16
N VAL A 64 -19.37 7.06 -13.89
CA VAL A 64 -19.80 8.14 -12.99
C VAL A 64 -18.66 9.15 -12.86
N SER A 65 -18.98 10.43 -13.04
CA SER A 65 -18.04 11.54 -12.95
C SER A 65 -18.58 12.62 -12.01
N LEU A 66 -17.78 13.06 -11.05
CA LEU A 66 -18.07 14.17 -10.13
C LEU A 66 -17.03 15.27 -10.30
N THR A 67 -17.48 16.52 -10.44
CA THR A 67 -16.65 17.73 -10.50
C THR A 67 -16.70 18.46 -9.17
N LEU A 68 -15.53 18.83 -8.65
CA LEU A 68 -15.34 19.50 -7.37
C LEU A 68 -15.07 21.00 -7.57
N ASP A 69 -15.59 21.83 -6.66
CA ASP A 69 -15.37 23.28 -6.69
C ASP A 69 -13.89 23.67 -6.48
N THR A 70 -13.16 22.85 -5.72
CA THR A 70 -11.73 22.96 -5.46
C THR A 70 -11.03 21.64 -5.79
N ALA A 71 -9.73 21.67 -6.06
CA ALA A 71 -8.96 20.44 -6.13
C ALA A 71 -9.00 19.71 -4.78
N LEU A 72 -8.95 18.37 -4.80
CA LEU A 72 -8.77 17.57 -3.59
C LEU A 72 -7.49 18.00 -2.84
N PRO A 73 -7.48 17.98 -1.50
CA PRO A 73 -6.25 18.14 -0.75
C PRO A 73 -5.38 16.88 -0.95
N VAL A 74 -4.06 17.06 -0.82
CA VAL A 74 -3.14 15.92 -0.78
C VAL A 74 -3.28 15.27 0.60
N LYS A 75 -3.73 14.01 0.59
CA LYS A 75 -3.96 13.12 1.73
C LYS A 75 -3.42 11.74 1.34
N ASP A 76 -2.90 10.93 2.25
CA ASP A 76 -2.41 9.57 1.93
C ASP A 76 -3.53 8.63 1.50
N ASP A 77 -4.73 8.90 2.01
CA ASP A 77 -6.00 8.28 1.66
C ASP A 77 -6.39 8.39 0.16
N MET A 78 -7.36 7.57 -0.24
CA MET A 78 -7.86 7.44 -1.60
C MET A 78 -9.34 7.87 -1.66
N PRO A 79 -9.75 8.70 -2.64
CA PRO A 79 -11.13 9.13 -2.76
C PRO A 79 -12.04 7.99 -3.26
N VAL A 80 -13.26 7.95 -2.72
CA VAL A 80 -14.33 6.99 -3.04
C VAL A 80 -15.57 7.76 -3.42
N LEU A 81 -16.23 7.39 -4.54
CA LEU A 81 -17.50 7.98 -4.94
C LEU A 81 -18.68 7.25 -4.30
N LEU A 82 -19.73 8.01 -3.98
CA LEU A 82 -20.94 7.57 -3.30
C LEU A 82 -22.17 7.91 -4.15
N ALA A 83 -23.09 6.97 -4.37
CA ALA A 83 -24.45 7.24 -4.85
C ALA A 83 -25.43 7.15 -3.69
N ASP A 84 -26.10 8.26 -3.34
CA ASP A 84 -27.02 8.36 -2.20
C ASP A 84 -26.45 7.82 -0.86
N GLY A 85 -25.12 7.89 -0.70
CA GLY A 85 -24.38 7.39 0.47
C GLY A 85 -23.90 5.94 0.38
N ALA A 86 -24.22 5.20 -0.69
CA ALA A 86 -23.67 3.87 -0.97
C ALA A 86 -22.38 3.98 -1.81
N SER A 87 -21.33 3.23 -1.46
CA SER A 87 -20.04 3.26 -2.15
C SER A 87 -20.11 2.65 -3.55
N LEU A 88 -19.72 3.43 -4.56
CA LEU A 88 -19.52 2.99 -5.94
C LEU A 88 -18.11 2.42 -6.17
N GLY A 89 -17.18 2.68 -5.25
CA GLY A 89 -15.79 2.19 -5.25
C GLY A 89 -14.72 3.29 -5.37
N PRO A 90 -13.44 2.87 -5.43
CA PRO A 90 -12.28 3.73 -5.69
C PRO A 90 -12.48 4.66 -6.89
N ALA A 91 -12.18 5.95 -6.70
CA ALA A 91 -12.31 6.96 -7.76
C ALA A 91 -10.93 7.41 -8.27
N ALA A 92 -10.76 7.41 -9.60
CA ALA A 92 -9.59 7.97 -10.24
C ALA A 92 -9.66 9.51 -10.25
N GLU A 93 -8.56 10.16 -9.89
CA GLU A 93 -8.41 11.62 -9.80
C GLU A 93 -7.93 12.20 -11.14
N SER A 94 -8.47 13.35 -11.56
CA SER A 94 -7.92 14.12 -12.68
C SER A 94 -6.58 14.77 -12.34
N ALA A 95 -5.75 15.03 -13.34
CA ALA A 95 -4.45 15.69 -13.17
C ALA A 95 -4.51 17.14 -12.59
N ASP A 96 -5.70 17.74 -12.51
CA ASP A 96 -5.92 19.03 -11.84
C ASP A 96 -6.62 18.91 -10.47
N GLY A 97 -6.86 17.68 -10.00
CA GLY A 97 -7.50 17.34 -8.73
C GLY A 97 -8.99 17.65 -8.63
N ARG A 98 -9.65 18.09 -9.70
CA ARG A 98 -11.06 18.58 -9.66
C ARG A 98 -12.10 17.60 -10.17
N THR A 99 -11.73 16.50 -10.80
CA THR A 99 -12.68 15.51 -11.29
C THR A 99 -12.36 14.15 -10.73
N LEU A 100 -13.37 13.53 -10.12
CA LEU A 100 -13.34 12.14 -9.67
C LEU A 100 -14.16 11.30 -10.64
N THR A 101 -13.63 10.15 -11.03
CA THR A 101 -14.31 9.21 -11.94
C THR A 101 -14.28 7.80 -11.38
N VAL A 102 -15.39 7.07 -11.49
CA VAL A 102 -15.44 5.63 -11.22
C VAL A 102 -16.21 4.94 -12.34
N THR A 103 -15.65 3.85 -12.86
CA THR A 103 -16.41 2.90 -13.68
C THR A 103 -17.04 1.90 -12.74
N THR A 104 -18.37 1.85 -12.71
CA THR A 104 -19.12 1.01 -11.78
C THR A 104 -20.24 0.25 -12.47
N ALA A 105 -20.45 -1.00 -12.08
CA ALA A 105 -21.59 -1.80 -12.53
C ALA A 105 -22.76 -1.77 -11.53
N ASP A 106 -22.70 -0.92 -10.49
CA ASP A 106 -23.80 -0.78 -9.52
C ASP A 106 -24.99 0.00 -10.13
N PRO A 107 -26.21 -0.59 -10.20
CA PRO A 107 -27.38 0.04 -10.79
C PRO A 107 -27.91 1.25 -10.01
N SER A 108 -27.50 1.45 -8.75
CA SER A 108 -27.86 2.66 -7.98
C SER A 108 -27.30 3.94 -8.62
N ALA A 109 -26.20 3.85 -9.37
CA ALA A 109 -25.64 4.98 -10.11
C ALA A 109 -26.64 5.57 -11.11
N ALA A 110 -27.42 4.74 -11.81
CA ALA A 110 -28.39 5.18 -12.82
C ALA A 110 -29.68 5.81 -12.25
N THR A 111 -29.83 5.82 -10.92
CA THR A 111 -31.00 6.40 -10.24
C THR A 111 -30.59 7.27 -9.04
N ALA A 112 -29.33 7.72 -8.99
CA ALA A 112 -28.76 8.40 -7.84
C ALA A 112 -29.37 9.81 -7.68
N THR A 113 -29.94 10.12 -6.52
CA THR A 113 -30.43 11.49 -6.26
C THR A 113 -29.29 12.48 -5.97
N ALA A 114 -28.17 11.98 -5.45
CA ALA A 114 -26.91 12.68 -5.34
C ALA A 114 -25.71 11.75 -5.53
N VAL A 115 -24.71 12.21 -6.27
CA VAL A 115 -23.35 11.65 -6.22
C VAL A 115 -22.48 12.57 -5.35
N THR A 116 -21.85 11.99 -4.34
CA THR A 116 -20.88 12.66 -3.47
C THR A 116 -19.56 11.88 -3.45
N TRP A 117 -18.56 12.38 -2.73
CA TRP A 117 -17.33 11.67 -2.47
C TRP A 117 -17.07 11.61 -0.96
N GLN A 118 -16.24 10.67 -0.56
CA GLN A 118 -15.60 10.64 0.75
C GLN A 118 -14.20 10.02 0.62
N TRP A 119 -13.40 10.12 1.65
CA TRP A 119 -12.18 9.35 1.79
C TRP A 119 -12.45 7.86 2.05
N SER A 120 -11.52 6.98 1.70
CA SER A 120 -11.65 5.54 1.95
C SER A 120 -11.53 5.18 3.43
N THR A 121 -10.67 5.90 4.18
CA THR A 121 -10.70 5.90 5.65
C THR A 121 -11.83 6.79 6.21
N GLY A 122 -12.81 7.20 5.39
CA GLY A 122 -14.09 7.78 5.78
C GLY A 122 -14.11 9.31 5.97
N GLY A 123 -15.30 9.89 5.78
CA GLY A 123 -15.55 11.33 5.89
C GLY A 123 -15.18 12.10 4.62
N ASP A 124 -15.77 13.28 4.45
CA ASP A 124 -15.62 14.16 3.28
C ASP A 124 -14.85 15.46 3.60
N ASP A 125 -14.11 15.47 4.72
CA ASP A 125 -13.40 16.67 5.17
C ASP A 125 -12.28 17.06 4.19
N SER A 126 -12.26 18.34 3.86
CA SER A 126 -11.26 19.01 3.01
C SER A 126 -10.47 20.06 3.80
N ALA A 127 -10.75 20.24 5.08
CA ALA A 127 -9.99 21.09 5.97
C ALA A 127 -8.69 20.40 6.40
N ALA A 128 -7.56 20.88 5.87
CA ALA A 128 -6.29 20.71 6.55
C ALA A 128 -6.40 21.28 7.98
N GLY A 129 -5.93 20.54 8.98
CA GLY A 129 -5.96 20.97 10.36
C GLY A 129 -4.95 22.09 10.67
N PRO A 130 -4.72 22.41 11.96
CA PRO A 130 -3.95 23.58 12.37
C PRO A 130 -2.53 23.69 11.79
N GLY A 131 -2.30 24.67 10.91
CA GLY A 131 -0.95 25.11 10.51
C GLY A 131 -0.18 25.90 11.59
N MET A 132 -0.66 25.90 12.85
CA MET A 132 0.00 26.50 14.00
C MET A 132 -0.41 25.74 15.27
N LEU A 133 0.59 25.25 16.00
CA LEU A 133 0.41 24.41 17.19
C LEU A 133 0.16 25.24 18.47
N PRO A 134 -0.53 24.66 19.48
CA PRO A 134 -0.52 25.22 20.83
C PRO A 134 0.89 25.17 21.45
N ALA A 135 1.14 25.97 22.48
CA ALA A 135 2.42 25.93 23.19
C ALA A 135 2.61 24.60 23.95
N ASP A 136 3.78 23.97 23.81
CA ASP A 136 4.20 22.70 24.42
C ASP A 136 3.77 22.47 25.87
N SER A 137 3.76 23.51 26.70
CA SER A 137 3.38 23.39 28.10
C SER A 137 1.92 22.97 28.30
N ALA A 138 1.03 23.25 27.33
CA ALA A 138 -0.40 22.97 27.47
C ALA A 138 -0.72 21.46 27.33
N PRO A 139 -0.36 20.73 26.26
CA PRO A 139 -0.64 19.28 26.18
C PRO A 139 0.05 18.48 27.30
N ARG A 140 1.29 18.83 27.67
CA ARG A 140 2.02 18.21 28.79
C ARG A 140 1.28 18.33 30.14
N THR A 141 0.44 19.35 30.34
CA THR A 141 -0.39 19.48 31.56
C THR A 141 -1.70 18.69 31.50
N ALA A 142 -2.17 18.30 30.31
CA ALA A 142 -3.37 17.48 30.12
C ALA A 142 -3.08 15.99 30.34
N GLN A 143 -1.98 15.48 29.76
CA GLN A 143 -1.58 14.07 29.73
C GLN A 143 -1.66 13.32 31.09
N PRO A 144 -1.18 13.88 32.23
CA PRO A 144 -1.20 13.16 33.51
C PRO A 144 -2.62 12.85 34.04
N ASN A 145 -3.62 13.62 33.61
CA ASN A 145 -5.01 13.42 34.03
C ASN A 145 -5.68 12.26 33.26
N ALA A 146 -5.30 12.04 32.00
CA ALA A 146 -5.85 10.97 31.15
C ALA A 146 -5.15 9.61 31.35
N ARG A 147 -3.91 9.58 31.86
CA ARG A 147 -3.16 8.35 32.21
C ARG A 147 -3.78 7.53 33.36
N GLN A 148 -4.82 8.02 34.04
CA GLN A 148 -5.60 7.21 34.99
C GLN A 148 -6.71 6.47 34.21
N PRO A 149 -6.73 5.12 34.15
CA PRO A 149 -7.88 4.42 33.60
C PRO A 149 -9.13 4.79 34.41
N SER A 150 -10.17 5.25 33.72
CA SER A 150 -11.41 5.77 34.32
C SER A 150 -12.35 4.68 34.83
N GLY A 151 -11.83 3.81 35.70
CA GLY A 151 -12.60 2.83 36.46
C GLY A 151 -12.93 3.36 37.87
N PRO A 152 -14.11 3.07 38.43
CA PRO A 152 -14.43 3.45 39.80
C PRO A 152 -13.52 2.72 40.80
N LYS A 153 -12.77 3.48 41.61
CA LYS A 153 -11.88 2.93 42.66
C LYS A 153 -12.69 2.35 43.82
N GLY A 154 -13.11 1.09 43.65
CA GLY A 154 -13.69 0.28 44.73
C GLY A 154 -12.64 -0.11 45.78
N PRO A 155 -12.98 -0.12 47.09
CA PRO A 155 -12.07 -0.54 48.15
C PRO A 155 -11.86 -2.05 48.09
N GLY A 156 -10.76 -2.48 47.44
CA GLY A 156 -10.44 -3.89 47.20
C GLY A 156 -9.76 -4.18 45.87
N SER A 157 -9.68 -3.19 44.96
CA SER A 157 -8.96 -3.32 43.69
C SER A 157 -7.48 -3.71 43.91
N PRO A 158 -6.93 -4.66 43.13
CA PRO A 158 -5.48 -4.85 43.04
C PRO A 158 -4.77 -3.54 42.67
N PRO A 159 -3.48 -3.36 42.99
CA PRO A 159 -2.71 -2.26 42.39
C PRO A 159 -2.81 -2.36 40.87
N ALA A 160 -2.88 -1.21 40.19
CA ALA A 160 -2.77 -1.17 38.74
C ALA A 160 -1.52 -1.96 38.30
N PRO A 161 -1.55 -2.66 37.15
CA PRO A 161 -0.35 -3.26 36.58
C PRO A 161 0.77 -2.23 36.58
N ALA A 162 1.98 -2.65 36.98
CA ALA A 162 3.13 -1.81 36.72
C ALA A 162 3.18 -1.58 35.20
N GLY A 163 3.35 -0.33 34.78
CA GLY A 163 3.65 -0.04 33.38
C GLY A 163 4.85 -0.89 32.94
N PRO A 164 4.92 -1.28 31.66
CA PRO A 164 5.99 -2.14 31.17
C PRO A 164 7.34 -1.56 31.56
N ALA A 165 8.26 -2.43 31.98
CA ALA A 165 9.57 -1.99 32.47
C ALA A 165 10.31 -1.27 31.34
N ALA A 166 10.88 -0.10 31.63
CA ALA A 166 11.66 0.63 30.65
C ALA A 166 12.85 -0.22 30.16
N THR A 167 13.21 -0.07 28.88
CA THR A 167 14.40 -0.74 28.33
C THR A 167 15.67 -0.30 29.05
N SER A 168 16.72 -1.13 29.04
CA SER A 168 17.94 -0.87 29.84
C SER A 168 18.89 0.20 29.24
N GLY A 169 18.43 0.98 28.28
CA GLY A 169 19.16 2.00 27.53
C GLY A 169 18.19 2.73 26.60
N ASP A 170 18.63 3.78 25.90
CA ASP A 170 17.75 4.56 25.02
C ASP A 170 18.31 4.66 23.60
N PRO A 171 17.56 4.23 22.55
CA PRO A 171 18.04 4.23 21.17
C PRO A 171 18.58 5.56 20.65
N THR A 172 18.03 6.68 21.13
CA THR A 172 18.44 8.02 20.67
C THR A 172 19.71 8.54 21.34
N THR A 173 20.29 7.78 22.28
CA THR A 173 21.45 8.22 23.08
C THR A 173 22.55 7.17 23.28
N VAL A 174 22.39 5.94 22.76
CA VAL A 174 23.43 4.90 22.81
C VAL A 174 24.67 5.28 21.98
N GLY A 175 24.44 5.75 20.76
CA GLY A 175 25.49 6.12 19.82
C GLY A 175 26.22 7.40 20.23
N THR A 176 27.55 7.39 20.14
CA THR A 176 28.41 8.59 20.32
C THR A 176 29.43 8.76 19.19
N GLY A 177 29.32 7.96 18.14
CA GLY A 177 30.16 8.01 16.95
C GLY A 177 30.01 9.33 16.20
N HIS A 178 31.12 9.81 15.63
CA HIS A 178 31.07 10.90 14.67
C HIS A 178 30.51 10.39 13.34
N TYR A 179 29.65 11.20 12.72
CA TYR A 179 29.11 10.97 11.37
C TYR A 179 29.15 12.28 10.57
N THR A 180 28.94 12.18 9.26
CA THR A 180 28.74 13.32 8.35
C THR A 180 27.38 13.17 7.69
N VAL A 181 26.64 14.28 7.57
CA VAL A 181 25.37 14.33 6.84
C VAL A 181 25.60 15.09 5.54
N ALA A 182 25.06 14.64 4.42
CA ALA A 182 24.98 15.44 3.19
C ALA A 182 23.75 15.07 2.37
N ASP A 183 23.15 16.05 1.72
CA ASP A 183 22.09 15.83 0.73
C ASP A 183 22.73 15.57 -0.64
N TYR A 184 22.07 14.80 -1.50
CA TYR A 184 22.39 14.64 -2.92
C TYR A 184 21.17 14.97 -3.77
N ASP A 185 21.36 15.65 -4.90
CA ASP A 185 20.31 15.97 -5.87
C ASP A 185 20.85 15.71 -7.29
N PHE A 186 20.39 14.64 -7.95
CA PHE A 186 20.73 14.38 -9.36
C PHE A 186 19.92 15.23 -10.34
N GLY A 187 18.88 15.92 -9.89
CA GLY A 187 17.91 16.65 -10.70
C GLY A 187 16.50 16.04 -10.66
N ALA A 188 15.51 16.85 -11.04
CA ALA A 188 14.09 16.54 -10.83
C ALA A 188 13.51 15.45 -11.76
N GLN A 189 14.21 15.06 -12.84
CA GLN A 189 13.78 14.01 -13.77
C GLN A 189 14.95 13.06 -14.12
N SER A 190 15.62 12.58 -13.08
CA SER A 190 16.85 11.78 -13.11
C SER A 190 16.64 10.27 -13.27
N ILE A 191 15.49 9.75 -12.88
CA ILE A 191 15.17 8.31 -12.93
C ILE A 191 13.84 8.06 -13.63
N ALA A 192 13.70 6.94 -14.33
CA ALA A 192 12.42 6.51 -14.87
C ALA A 192 11.67 5.80 -13.75
N LEU A 193 10.43 6.20 -13.47
CA LEU A 193 9.65 5.58 -12.41
C LEU A 193 8.85 4.39 -12.97
N ALA A 194 8.83 3.29 -12.22
CA ALA A 194 8.05 2.10 -12.57
C ALA A 194 6.54 2.36 -12.41
N ASP A 195 5.76 1.80 -13.31
CA ASP A 195 4.29 1.71 -13.30
C ASP A 195 3.46 3.01 -13.13
N ILE A 196 4.07 4.18 -13.34
CA ILE A 196 3.43 5.48 -13.15
C ILE A 196 3.51 6.35 -14.42
N GLY A 197 2.62 6.07 -15.39
CA GLY A 197 2.45 6.86 -16.61
C GLY A 197 3.67 6.96 -17.55
N GLY A 198 4.76 6.23 -17.29
CA GLY A 198 6.03 6.34 -18.02
C GLY A 198 6.82 7.62 -17.76
N ILE A 199 6.56 8.30 -16.63
CA ILE A 199 7.22 9.58 -16.28
C ILE A 199 8.63 9.37 -15.71
N ARG A 200 9.34 10.49 -15.52
CA ARG A 200 10.62 10.54 -14.81
C ARG A 200 10.50 11.35 -13.53
N GLY A 201 11.08 10.84 -12.45
CA GLY A 201 11.12 11.48 -11.14
C GLY A 201 12.53 11.89 -10.72
N GLU A 202 12.64 12.48 -9.54
CA GLU A 202 13.92 12.85 -8.96
C GLU A 202 14.71 11.63 -8.46
N LEU A 203 16.01 11.83 -8.28
CA LEU A 203 16.85 10.96 -7.46
C LEU A 203 17.58 11.88 -6.49
N GLU A 204 16.87 12.26 -5.43
CA GLU A 204 17.28 13.22 -4.40
C GLU A 204 17.14 12.56 -3.01
N GLY A 205 17.98 12.94 -2.05
CA GLY A 205 17.91 12.41 -0.70
C GLY A 205 19.02 12.91 0.22
N ARG A 206 19.09 12.33 1.42
CA ARG A 206 20.11 12.58 2.46
C ARG A 206 20.85 11.32 2.84
N ILE A 207 22.16 11.42 2.96
CA ILE A 207 23.03 10.37 3.49
C ILE A 207 23.56 10.79 4.87
N TYR A 208 23.39 9.93 5.86
CA TYR A 208 24.05 9.99 7.17
C TYR A 208 25.13 8.91 7.17
N LEU A 209 26.40 9.32 7.10
CA LEU A 209 27.56 8.44 6.93
C LEU A 209 28.44 8.44 8.18
N PRO A 210 28.59 7.31 8.90
CA PRO A 210 29.53 7.20 10.02
C PRO A 210 30.97 7.51 9.59
N ALA A 211 31.73 8.16 10.47
CA ALA A 211 33.13 8.51 10.20
C ALA A 211 34.12 7.35 10.48
N GLY A 212 33.64 6.26 11.09
CA GLY A 212 34.41 5.03 11.26
C GLY A 212 34.63 4.31 9.92
N GLY A 213 35.80 3.72 9.72
CA GLY A 213 36.09 2.93 8.52
C GLY A 213 35.58 1.49 8.63
N GLY A 214 35.25 0.88 7.49
CA GLY A 214 34.63 -0.44 7.40
C GLY A 214 33.16 -0.35 6.97
N ASP A 215 32.56 -1.50 6.66
CA ASP A 215 31.20 -1.58 6.16
C ASP A 215 30.18 -1.51 7.33
N HIS A 216 29.25 -0.55 7.24
CA HIS A 216 28.19 -0.32 8.23
C HIS A 216 26.85 -0.89 7.73
N PRO A 217 25.94 -1.36 8.61
CA PRO A 217 24.57 -1.71 8.19
C PRO A 217 23.93 -0.57 7.40
N LEU A 218 23.18 -0.93 6.35
CA LEU A 218 22.51 0.04 5.49
C LEU A 218 21.03 0.14 5.88
N VAL A 219 20.54 1.35 6.10
CA VAL A 219 19.12 1.61 6.31
C VAL A 219 18.63 2.62 5.28
N VAL A 220 17.54 2.30 4.56
CA VAL A 220 16.91 3.22 3.62
C VAL A 220 15.58 3.71 4.20
N PHE A 221 15.38 5.03 4.26
CA PHE A 221 14.13 5.66 4.68
C PHE A 221 13.38 6.20 3.46
N LEU A 222 12.08 5.94 3.37
CA LEU A 222 11.19 6.41 2.31
C LEU A 222 10.03 7.20 2.91
N HIS A 223 9.89 8.47 2.52
CA HIS A 223 8.73 9.26 2.97
C HIS A 223 7.46 8.88 2.19
N GLY A 224 6.32 9.15 2.83
CA GLY A 224 5.00 8.89 2.28
C GLY A 224 4.42 10.04 1.45
N ARG A 225 3.10 10.00 1.27
CA ARG A 225 2.37 11.01 0.51
C ARG A 225 2.17 12.26 1.34
N HIS A 226 2.63 13.36 0.79
CA HIS A 226 2.39 14.71 1.28
C HIS A 226 2.53 15.66 0.07
N SER A 227 2.13 16.92 0.21
CA SER A 227 2.31 17.92 -0.85
C SER A 227 3.76 17.93 -1.35
N SER A 228 3.98 17.75 -2.66
CA SER A 228 5.33 17.71 -3.24
C SER A 228 6.08 19.04 -3.12
N CYS A 229 5.31 20.14 -3.10
CA CYS A 229 5.80 21.50 -3.05
C CYS A 229 5.00 22.35 -2.05
N TYR A 230 5.45 23.57 -1.79
CA TYR A 230 4.70 24.59 -1.07
C TYR A 230 4.77 25.93 -1.82
N ASN A 231 3.73 26.74 -1.72
CA ASN A 231 3.71 28.07 -2.31
C ASN A 231 4.60 29.03 -1.51
N THR A 232 5.58 29.67 -2.18
CA THR A 232 6.60 30.49 -1.49
C THR A 232 6.07 31.82 -0.94
N THR A 233 4.79 32.16 -1.19
CA THR A 233 4.13 33.38 -0.68
C THR A 233 3.15 33.06 0.45
N THR A 234 2.32 32.02 0.30
CA THR A 234 1.29 31.65 1.27
C THR A 234 1.75 30.61 2.29
N LEU A 235 2.88 29.94 2.04
CA LEU A 235 3.43 28.84 2.83
C LEU A 235 2.49 27.63 2.99
N LYS A 236 1.49 27.51 2.10
CA LYS A 236 0.60 26.33 2.02
C LYS A 236 1.15 25.30 1.05
N GLY A 237 0.78 24.03 1.26
CA GLY A 237 1.07 22.93 0.34
C GLY A 237 0.58 23.19 -1.10
N ALA A 238 1.28 22.60 -2.06
CA ALA A 238 1.00 22.66 -3.48
C ALA A 238 1.50 21.39 -4.17
N SER A 239 0.79 20.95 -5.21
CA SER A 239 1.12 19.72 -5.96
C SER A 239 1.79 20.01 -7.31
N GLY A 240 2.46 18.98 -7.85
CA GLY A 240 3.11 19.00 -9.16
C GLY A 240 4.60 18.72 -9.07
N TRP A 241 5.18 18.18 -10.15
CA TRP A 241 6.61 17.91 -10.24
C TRP A 241 7.14 18.02 -11.68
N PRO A 242 8.31 18.66 -11.94
CA PRO A 242 9.07 19.51 -11.02
C PRO A 242 8.23 20.68 -10.48
N CYS A 243 8.59 21.23 -9.32
CA CYS A 243 7.76 22.23 -8.64
C CYS A 243 7.39 23.43 -9.55
N PRO A 244 6.09 23.75 -9.71
CA PRO A 244 5.63 24.88 -10.52
C PRO A 244 6.23 26.23 -10.09
N ALA A 245 6.31 27.18 -11.03
CA ALA A 245 6.83 28.52 -10.76
C ALA A 245 6.06 29.22 -9.62
N GLY A 246 6.77 29.75 -8.63
CA GLY A 246 6.17 30.31 -7.40
C GLY A 246 5.94 29.30 -6.27
N THR A 247 6.37 28.04 -6.47
CA THR A 247 6.44 27.00 -5.43
C THR A 247 7.89 26.54 -5.23
N ALA A 248 8.16 25.84 -4.13
CA ALA A 248 9.43 25.22 -3.80
C ALA A 248 9.18 23.81 -3.21
N PRO A 249 10.12 22.85 -3.34
CA PRO A 249 9.90 21.48 -2.87
C PRO A 249 9.75 21.41 -1.34
N ILE A 250 8.87 20.53 -0.86
CA ILE A 250 8.89 20.08 0.54
C ILE A 250 9.96 19.00 0.66
N LEU A 251 10.94 19.19 1.53
CA LEU A 251 12.07 18.28 1.68
C LEU A 251 11.70 17.12 2.62
N SER A 252 10.65 16.37 2.28
CA SER A 252 10.08 15.29 3.10
C SER A 252 11.11 14.24 3.55
N TYR A 253 12.12 13.97 2.72
CA TYR A 253 13.26 13.09 3.07
C TYR A 253 14.10 13.61 4.24
N ALA A 254 14.13 14.93 4.47
CA ALA A 254 14.93 15.58 5.51
C ALA A 254 14.27 15.50 6.90
N GLY A 255 13.00 15.06 6.99
CA GLY A 255 12.21 15.08 8.21
C GLY A 255 12.65 14.11 9.29
N TYR A 256 13.34 13.02 8.95
CA TYR A 256 13.68 11.91 9.87
C TYR A 256 15.06 12.06 10.55
N ASP A 257 15.55 13.29 10.69
CA ASP A 257 16.86 13.60 11.25
C ASP A 257 17.12 12.95 12.62
N GLY A 258 16.15 12.91 13.54
CA GLY A 258 16.34 12.29 14.87
C GLY A 258 16.72 10.81 14.79
N ALA A 259 15.97 10.02 14.02
CA ALA A 259 16.28 8.59 13.79
C ALA A 259 17.59 8.40 13.00
N GLY A 260 17.77 9.17 11.90
CA GLY A 260 18.95 9.05 11.04
C GLY A 260 20.26 9.40 11.75
N GLN A 261 20.24 10.40 12.63
CA GLN A 261 21.38 10.80 13.44
C GLN A 261 21.68 9.82 14.57
N ALA A 262 20.66 9.27 15.24
CA ALA A 262 20.84 8.25 16.27
C ALA A 262 21.53 7.00 15.70
N LEU A 263 21.01 6.47 14.59
CA LEU A 263 21.57 5.33 13.88
C LEU A 263 22.98 5.61 13.36
N ALA A 264 23.23 6.78 12.76
CA ALA A 264 24.57 7.13 12.28
C ALA A 264 25.59 7.30 13.42
N ALA A 265 25.15 7.70 14.62
CA ALA A 265 25.98 7.77 15.82
C ALA A 265 26.31 6.37 16.40
N ASP A 266 25.49 5.34 16.14
CA ASP A 266 25.78 3.94 16.51
C ASP A 266 26.51 3.15 15.40
N GLY A 267 26.78 3.78 14.24
CA GLY A 267 27.55 3.16 13.16
C GLY A 267 26.70 2.49 12.08
N PHE A 268 25.58 3.11 11.71
CA PHE A 268 24.75 2.73 10.57
C PHE A 268 24.90 3.75 9.44
N THR A 269 24.96 3.30 8.19
CA THR A 269 24.77 4.22 7.05
C THR A 269 23.27 4.34 6.79
N VAL A 270 22.73 5.55 6.92
CA VAL A 270 21.31 5.81 6.65
C VAL A 270 21.16 6.64 5.38
N VAL A 271 20.23 6.28 4.50
CA VAL A 271 19.91 7.02 3.28
C VAL A 271 18.42 7.29 3.23
N SER A 272 18.01 8.54 3.38
CA SER A 272 16.61 8.98 3.33
C SER A 272 16.30 9.59 1.97
N ILE A 273 15.34 9.02 1.23
CA ILE A 273 15.11 9.35 -0.18
C ILE A 273 13.81 10.12 -0.43
N SER A 274 13.83 10.96 -1.46
CA SER A 274 12.68 11.73 -1.95
C SER A 274 11.81 10.89 -2.89
N ALA A 275 10.49 11.09 -2.81
CA ALA A 275 9.45 10.49 -3.64
C ALA A 275 8.39 11.53 -4.07
N ASN A 276 8.77 12.81 -4.15
CA ASN A 276 7.89 13.93 -4.47
C ASN A 276 7.35 13.86 -5.92
N ALA A 277 8.09 13.31 -6.89
CA ALA A 277 7.55 13.01 -8.20
C ALA A 277 6.42 11.97 -8.15
N ILE A 278 6.52 10.97 -7.26
CA ILE A 278 5.46 9.95 -7.08
C ILE A 278 4.26 10.63 -6.41
N ASN A 279 4.45 11.33 -5.29
CA ASN A 279 3.39 12.07 -4.58
C ASN A 279 2.58 13.02 -5.51
N ALA A 280 3.22 13.58 -6.52
CA ALA A 280 2.61 14.53 -7.45
C ALA A 280 1.76 13.88 -8.56
N ASN A 281 1.81 12.55 -8.73
CA ASN A 281 1.22 11.84 -9.88
C ASN A 281 0.55 10.50 -9.51
N ASP A 282 0.71 10.01 -8.28
CA ASP A 282 0.34 8.64 -7.87
C ASP A 282 -1.15 8.33 -8.03
N ASN A 283 -2.04 9.13 -7.44
CA ASN A 283 -3.52 9.00 -7.56
C ASN A 283 -4.05 9.00 -9.02
N GLN A 284 -3.26 9.48 -9.98
CA GLN A 284 -3.71 9.83 -11.33
C GLN A 284 -3.13 8.91 -12.41
N LEU A 285 -1.89 8.44 -12.20
CA LEU A 285 -1.09 7.71 -13.21
C LEU A 285 -0.66 6.31 -12.77
N SER A 286 -0.80 5.95 -11.49
CA SER A 286 -0.43 4.63 -10.95
C SER A 286 -1.68 3.75 -10.78
N PRO A 287 -1.66 2.47 -11.20
CA PRO A 287 -2.81 1.57 -11.01
C PRO A 287 -2.97 1.13 -9.55
N ASP A 288 -1.95 1.33 -8.72
CA ASP A 288 -1.74 0.84 -7.36
C ASP A 288 -1.52 1.98 -6.35
N ASP A 289 -1.82 3.23 -6.74
CA ASP A 289 -1.56 4.44 -5.93
C ASP A 289 -0.08 4.68 -5.55
N GLY A 290 0.86 4.06 -6.29
CA GLY A 290 2.29 4.34 -6.29
C GLY A 290 3.15 3.35 -5.51
N ALA A 291 2.60 2.23 -5.03
CA ALA A 291 3.31 1.24 -4.23
C ALA A 291 4.52 0.61 -4.96
N VAL A 292 4.33 0.12 -6.20
CA VAL A 292 5.35 -0.43 -7.09
C VAL A 292 6.37 0.65 -7.50
N SER A 293 5.92 1.88 -7.78
CA SER A 293 6.83 2.99 -8.07
C SER A 293 7.78 3.27 -6.89
N ARG A 294 7.25 3.27 -5.67
CA ARG A 294 7.99 3.47 -4.41
C ARG A 294 8.91 2.29 -4.12
N GLY A 295 8.41 1.06 -4.27
CA GLY A 295 9.18 -0.17 -4.08
C GLY A 295 10.37 -0.26 -5.03
N GLN A 296 10.16 0.01 -6.32
CA GLN A 296 11.23 0.03 -7.30
C GLN A 296 12.23 1.17 -7.05
N LEU A 297 11.78 2.36 -6.63
CA LEU A 297 12.67 3.48 -6.28
C LEU A 297 13.64 3.13 -5.13
N VAL A 298 13.20 2.32 -4.16
CA VAL A 298 14.08 1.76 -3.12
C VAL A 298 15.12 0.79 -3.72
N LEU A 299 14.71 -0.13 -4.60
CA LEU A 299 15.63 -1.09 -5.24
C LEU A 299 16.63 -0.41 -6.20
N ASP A 300 16.20 0.63 -6.90
CA ASP A 300 17.06 1.47 -7.74
C ASP A 300 18.05 2.27 -6.90
N THR A 301 17.62 2.77 -5.74
CA THR A 301 18.49 3.41 -4.75
C THR A 301 19.54 2.42 -4.24
N LEU A 302 19.16 1.19 -3.86
CA LEU A 302 20.14 0.16 -3.48
C LEU A 302 21.15 -0.13 -4.60
N THR A 303 20.69 -0.15 -5.85
CA THR A 303 21.55 -0.34 -7.04
C THR A 303 22.54 0.83 -7.23
N MET A 304 22.10 2.07 -7.02
CA MET A 304 22.95 3.27 -7.03
C MET A 304 23.99 3.23 -5.90
N LEU A 305 23.57 2.85 -4.69
CA LEU A 305 24.42 2.78 -3.51
C LEU A 305 25.46 1.65 -3.63
N ASP A 306 25.11 0.47 -4.16
CA ASP A 306 26.09 -0.61 -4.43
C ASP A 306 27.15 -0.16 -5.44
N ALA A 307 26.74 0.58 -6.49
CA ALA A 307 27.67 1.14 -7.45
C ALA A 307 28.65 2.11 -6.78
N ALA A 308 28.16 3.04 -5.94
CA ALA A 308 29.00 3.96 -5.17
C ALA A 308 29.93 3.22 -4.19
N ASN A 309 29.40 2.26 -3.43
CA ASN A 309 30.14 1.45 -2.46
C ASN A 309 31.24 0.61 -3.12
N SER A 310 30.97 0.08 -4.31
CA SER A 310 31.94 -0.63 -5.16
C SER A 310 32.95 0.28 -5.87
N GLY A 311 32.86 1.61 -5.71
CA GLY A 311 33.69 2.57 -6.44
C GLY A 311 33.43 2.63 -7.95
N ARG A 312 32.29 2.13 -8.41
CA ARG A 312 31.83 2.26 -9.80
C ARG A 312 31.34 3.70 -10.03
N PRO A 313 31.60 4.32 -11.19
CA PRO A 313 31.04 5.64 -11.49
C PRO A 313 29.51 5.61 -11.48
N VAL A 314 28.91 6.52 -10.72
CA VAL A 314 27.46 6.77 -10.69
C VAL A 314 27.17 8.09 -11.38
N SER A 315 26.26 8.05 -12.36
CA SER A 315 25.78 9.25 -13.06
C SER A 315 24.37 9.01 -13.62
N HIS A 316 23.52 10.03 -13.53
CA HIS A 316 22.14 10.01 -14.01
C HIS A 316 21.88 11.22 -14.93
N HIS A 317 20.99 11.01 -15.91
CA HIS A 317 20.56 12.06 -16.83
C HIS A 317 19.30 12.74 -16.29
N ASP A 318 19.40 14.01 -15.91
CA ASP A 318 18.24 14.83 -15.58
C ASP A 318 17.59 15.36 -16.86
N ALA A 319 16.41 14.83 -17.19
CA ALA A 319 15.67 15.26 -18.38
C ALA A 319 15.13 16.70 -18.28
N ALA A 320 15.00 17.26 -17.07
CA ALA A 320 14.49 18.62 -16.87
C ALA A 320 15.51 19.69 -17.29
N THR A 321 16.80 19.48 -17.00
CA THR A 321 17.90 20.36 -17.41
C THR A 321 18.67 19.86 -18.64
N GLY A 322 18.49 18.61 -19.04
CA GLY A 322 19.22 17.96 -20.14
C GLY A 322 20.70 17.77 -19.83
N GLN A 323 21.05 17.55 -18.56
CA GLN A 323 22.43 17.37 -18.09
C GLN A 323 22.65 15.96 -17.52
N ASP A 324 23.87 15.44 -17.71
CA ASP A 324 24.34 14.26 -17.00
C ASP A 324 25.07 14.71 -15.73
N LEU A 325 24.57 14.31 -14.55
CA LEU A 325 25.18 14.62 -13.26
C LEU A 325 25.89 13.37 -12.73
N THR A 326 27.13 13.51 -12.28
CA THR A 326 27.84 12.49 -11.49
C THR A 326 27.49 12.59 -10.01
N LEU A 327 27.72 11.53 -9.23
CA LEU A 327 27.43 11.55 -7.78
C LEU A 327 28.19 12.65 -7.01
N ASP A 328 29.43 12.99 -7.38
CA ASP A 328 30.14 14.13 -6.78
C ASP A 328 29.48 15.48 -7.13
N GLN A 329 28.88 15.62 -8.32
CA GLN A 329 28.09 16.80 -8.68
C GLN A 329 26.74 16.82 -7.96
N ALA A 330 26.08 15.68 -7.81
CA ALA A 330 24.81 15.57 -7.09
C ALA A 330 24.98 15.88 -5.59
N LEU A 331 26.06 15.41 -4.95
CA LEU A 331 26.42 15.75 -3.57
C LEU A 331 26.83 17.23 -3.40
N ALA A 332 27.34 17.87 -4.45
CA ALA A 332 27.66 19.31 -4.44
C ALA A 332 26.44 20.20 -4.78
N ALA A 333 25.45 19.66 -5.49
CA ALA A 333 24.20 20.32 -5.84
C ALA A 333 23.08 20.12 -4.79
N GLY A 334 23.22 19.08 -3.96
CA GLY A 334 22.31 18.74 -2.88
C GLY A 334 21.98 19.92 -1.97
N ARG A 335 20.76 19.91 -1.41
CA ARG A 335 20.25 21.04 -0.62
C ARG A 335 21.18 21.34 0.54
N SER A 336 21.56 22.62 0.70
CA SER A 336 22.43 23.09 1.79
C SER A 336 21.71 23.17 3.15
N THR A 337 20.96 22.12 3.49
CA THR A 337 20.33 21.87 4.79
C THR A 337 21.39 21.69 5.89
N TYR A 338 22.48 20.99 5.55
CA TYR A 338 23.65 20.76 6.41
C TYR A 338 24.92 21.38 5.82
N PRO A 339 25.09 22.73 5.86
CA PRO A 339 26.17 23.45 5.15
C PRO A 339 27.60 23.13 5.59
N ALA A 340 27.79 22.44 6.72
CA ALA A 340 29.10 21.98 7.20
C ALA A 340 29.41 20.51 6.84
N GLY A 341 28.41 19.76 6.39
CA GLY A 341 28.53 18.36 6.03
C GLY A 341 28.99 18.19 4.59
N THR A 342 30.06 17.42 4.36
CA THR A 342 30.60 17.17 3.02
C THR A 342 30.96 15.69 2.84
N ILE A 343 30.17 15.03 2.00
CA ILE A 343 30.43 13.69 1.49
C ILE A 343 30.89 13.82 0.02
N THR A 344 31.72 12.88 -0.43
CA THR A 344 32.13 12.74 -1.84
C THR A 344 31.89 11.30 -2.25
N ALA A 345 31.72 11.00 -3.53
CA ALA A 345 31.52 9.63 -4.01
C ALA A 345 32.64 8.70 -3.52
N ARG A 346 33.88 9.18 -3.47
CA ARG A 346 35.03 8.44 -2.92
C ARG A 346 34.91 8.08 -1.44
N ARG A 347 34.16 8.86 -0.63
CA ARG A 347 33.94 8.58 0.79
C ARG A 347 32.92 7.47 1.05
N LEU A 348 32.15 7.08 0.04
CA LEU A 348 31.15 6.00 0.14
C LEU A 348 31.73 4.61 -0.21
N VAL A 349 32.98 4.54 -0.68
CA VAL A 349 33.61 3.29 -1.14
C VAL A 349 33.99 2.41 0.06
N GLY A 350 33.38 1.23 0.18
CA GLY A 350 33.60 0.30 1.30
C GLY A 350 33.12 0.86 2.63
N THR A 351 31.89 1.36 2.66
CA THR A 351 31.22 1.86 3.88
C THR A 351 29.83 1.27 4.13
N MET A 352 29.32 0.42 3.24
CA MET A 352 27.95 -0.13 3.31
C MET A 352 27.94 -1.66 3.23
N ASP A 353 27.30 -2.28 4.20
CA ASP A 353 27.13 -3.72 4.33
C ASP A 353 25.80 -4.17 3.70
N PHE A 354 25.84 -4.54 2.41
CA PHE A 354 24.69 -5.10 1.68
C PHE A 354 24.30 -6.53 2.11
N SER A 355 24.87 -7.07 3.20
CA SER A 355 24.37 -8.27 3.88
C SER A 355 23.38 -7.95 5.01
N ARG A 356 23.26 -6.69 5.44
CA ARG A 356 22.35 -6.23 6.50
C ARG A 356 21.65 -4.92 6.09
N ILE A 357 20.53 -5.07 5.39
CA ILE A 357 19.72 -3.97 4.89
C ILE A 357 18.41 -3.88 5.67
N GLY A 358 18.10 -2.69 6.21
CA GLY A 358 16.80 -2.35 6.78
C GLY A 358 16.07 -1.30 5.95
N LEU A 359 14.74 -1.37 5.91
CA LEU A 359 13.90 -0.39 5.22
C LEU A 359 12.90 0.25 6.20
N MET A 360 12.79 1.58 6.21
CA MET A 360 11.69 2.30 6.87
C MET A 360 10.87 3.05 5.84
N GLY A 361 9.55 2.96 5.94
CA GLY A 361 8.64 3.74 5.11
C GLY A 361 7.52 4.34 5.93
N HIS A 362 7.12 5.58 5.62
CA HIS A 362 5.99 6.28 6.25
C HIS A 362 4.79 6.34 5.30
N SER A 363 3.55 6.15 5.75
CA SER A 363 2.32 6.30 4.96
C SER A 363 2.32 5.41 3.69
N ARG A 364 1.99 5.88 2.48
CA ARG A 364 2.28 5.20 1.19
C ARG A 364 3.74 4.78 1.00
N GLY A 365 4.68 5.45 1.65
CA GLY A 365 6.08 5.01 1.71
C GLY A 365 6.24 3.73 2.53
N GLY A 366 5.37 3.49 3.51
CA GLY A 366 5.29 2.27 4.31
C GLY A 366 4.80 1.07 3.51
N GLU A 367 3.70 1.18 2.76
CA GLU A 367 3.34 0.18 1.74
C GLU A 367 4.48 0.05 0.71
N GLY A 368 5.06 1.17 0.27
CA GLY A 368 6.21 1.19 -0.64
C GLY A 368 7.44 0.39 -0.18
N VAL A 369 7.77 0.33 1.11
CA VAL A 369 8.88 -0.51 1.61
C VAL A 369 8.47 -1.97 1.81
N VAL A 370 7.20 -2.26 2.06
CA VAL A 370 6.65 -3.63 2.01
C VAL A 370 6.72 -4.15 0.58
N THR A 371 6.28 -3.35 -0.40
CA THR A 371 6.38 -3.63 -1.84
C THR A 371 7.83 -3.71 -2.31
N ALA A 372 8.75 -2.91 -1.77
CA ALA A 372 10.19 -3.12 -2.01
C ALA A 372 10.64 -4.52 -1.58
N GLY A 373 10.09 -5.04 -0.47
CA GLY A 373 10.31 -6.41 0.01
C GLY A 373 9.76 -7.50 -0.92
N THR A 374 8.53 -7.36 -1.39
CA THR A 374 7.92 -8.33 -2.33
C THR A 374 8.63 -8.33 -3.68
N LEU A 375 8.88 -7.15 -4.26
CA LEU A 375 9.64 -6.99 -5.50
C LEU A 375 11.07 -7.54 -5.35
N ASN A 376 11.70 -7.37 -4.19
CA ASN A 376 13.02 -7.91 -3.91
C ASN A 376 13.05 -9.45 -4.01
N GLU A 377 12.11 -10.16 -3.37
CA GLU A 377 12.06 -11.62 -3.42
C GLU A 377 11.71 -12.18 -4.82
N ALA A 378 11.04 -11.37 -5.65
CA ALA A 378 10.79 -11.71 -7.05
C ALA A 378 12.06 -11.66 -7.93
N LEU A 379 13.11 -10.93 -7.52
CA LEU A 379 14.35 -10.78 -8.29
C LEU A 379 15.06 -12.12 -8.53
N PRO A 380 15.83 -12.26 -9.62
CA PRO A 380 16.74 -13.40 -9.81
C PRO A 380 17.82 -13.49 -8.70
N HIS A 381 18.24 -12.33 -8.19
CA HIS A 381 19.22 -12.18 -7.11
C HIS A 381 18.72 -11.11 -6.12
N PRO A 382 17.87 -11.51 -5.15
CA PRO A 382 17.37 -10.61 -4.12
C PRO A 382 18.50 -10.03 -3.24
N TRP A 383 18.34 -8.79 -2.80
CA TRP A 383 19.15 -8.12 -1.77
C TRP A 383 18.88 -8.71 -0.39
N ASN A 384 19.86 -8.66 0.52
CA ASN A 384 19.74 -9.16 1.90
C ASN A 384 18.95 -8.19 2.81
N LEU A 385 17.67 -7.97 2.48
CA LEU A 385 16.73 -7.33 3.39
C LEU A 385 16.60 -8.18 4.66
N THR A 386 16.74 -7.53 5.81
CA THR A 386 16.75 -8.18 7.13
C THR A 386 15.53 -7.75 7.95
N SER A 387 15.14 -6.48 7.85
CA SER A 387 14.01 -5.94 8.59
C SER A 387 13.30 -4.76 7.88
N VAL A 388 12.00 -4.62 8.13
CA VAL A 388 11.13 -3.57 7.56
C VAL A 388 10.32 -2.91 8.68
N PHE A 389 10.38 -1.58 8.73
CA PHE A 389 9.60 -0.74 9.66
C PHE A 389 8.58 0.08 8.86
N ALA A 390 7.31 -0.28 8.99
CA ALA A 390 6.21 0.42 8.32
C ALA A 390 5.56 1.41 9.31
N LEU A 391 5.87 2.70 9.17
CA LEU A 391 5.34 3.77 9.98
C LEU A 391 4.01 4.27 9.38
N ALA A 392 2.97 4.35 10.20
CA ALA A 392 1.61 4.80 9.88
C ALA A 392 1.12 4.41 8.46
N PRO A 393 1.26 3.15 8.01
CA PRO A 393 1.17 2.87 6.59
C PRO A 393 -0.27 2.61 6.16
N ILE A 394 -0.56 2.90 4.89
CA ILE A 394 -1.69 2.29 4.19
C ILE A 394 -1.38 0.83 3.84
N ASP A 395 -2.41 0.11 3.41
CA ASP A 395 -2.33 -1.18 2.73
C ASP A 395 -3.56 -1.29 1.82
N PHE A 396 -3.47 -0.76 0.60
CA PHE A 396 -4.58 -0.84 -0.35
C PHE A 396 -4.62 -2.20 -1.05
N THR A 397 -3.49 -2.92 -1.06
CA THR A 397 -3.21 -4.11 -1.86
C THR A 397 -3.33 -5.44 -1.11
N ARG A 398 -3.21 -5.44 0.23
CA ARG A 398 -3.01 -6.64 1.08
C ARG A 398 -1.78 -7.42 0.66
N ALA A 399 -0.64 -6.73 0.67
CA ALA A 399 0.67 -7.32 0.39
C ALA A 399 1.19 -8.15 1.57
N THR A 400 1.51 -9.43 1.35
CA THR A 400 2.05 -10.32 2.38
C THR A 400 3.58 -10.40 2.32
N LEU A 401 4.25 -10.06 3.41
CA LEU A 401 5.72 -9.94 3.48
C LEU A 401 6.38 -11.12 4.22
N PRO A 402 7.08 -12.03 3.52
CA PRO A 402 7.82 -13.16 4.09
C PRO A 402 9.22 -12.80 4.61
N ASP A 403 9.81 -13.72 5.37
CA ASP A 403 11.27 -13.91 5.55
C ASP A 403 12.10 -12.77 6.18
N VAL A 404 11.51 -11.60 6.46
CA VAL A 404 12.13 -10.45 7.14
C VAL A 404 11.42 -10.13 8.46
N VAL A 405 12.13 -9.52 9.41
CA VAL A 405 11.51 -9.05 10.67
C VAL A 405 10.71 -7.78 10.37
N THR A 406 9.42 -7.74 10.72
CA THR A 406 8.53 -6.63 10.35
C THR A 406 7.83 -6.01 11.56
N THR A 407 7.89 -4.68 11.67
CA THR A 407 7.11 -3.92 12.64
C THR A 407 6.28 -2.86 11.94
N THR A 408 4.98 -2.79 12.27
CA THR A 408 4.11 -1.68 11.91
C THR A 408 3.89 -0.78 13.13
N LEU A 409 4.03 0.55 12.98
CA LEU A 409 3.69 1.53 14.01
C LEU A 409 2.47 2.35 13.58
N LEU A 410 1.43 2.36 14.41
CA LEU A 410 0.10 2.91 14.11
C LEU A 410 -0.24 4.06 15.09
N PRO A 411 -0.38 5.30 14.61
CA PRO A 411 -0.69 6.45 15.48
C PRO A 411 -2.17 6.46 15.87
N TYR A 412 -2.50 6.60 17.16
CA TYR A 412 -3.91 6.50 17.59
C TYR A 412 -4.78 7.71 17.22
N CYS A 413 -4.19 8.90 17.12
CA CYS A 413 -4.83 10.14 16.70
C CYS A 413 -4.55 10.47 15.23
N ASP A 414 -4.22 9.46 14.41
CA ASP A 414 -4.03 9.58 12.97
C ASP A 414 -5.30 10.13 12.30
N GLY A 415 -5.19 11.30 11.67
CA GLY A 415 -6.23 11.95 10.88
C GLY A 415 -6.11 11.66 9.39
N ASP A 416 -4.93 11.27 8.91
CA ASP A 416 -4.70 10.90 7.52
C ASP A 416 -5.14 9.45 7.26
N VAL A 417 -4.36 8.45 7.65
CA VAL A 417 -4.66 7.02 7.57
C VAL A 417 -5.49 6.59 8.78
N SER A 418 -6.62 7.27 8.96
CA SER A 418 -7.40 7.24 10.19
C SER A 418 -8.06 5.89 10.50
N ASP A 419 -8.00 4.91 9.60
CA ASP A 419 -8.44 3.54 9.85
C ASP A 419 -7.35 2.52 10.19
N GLN A 420 -6.07 2.90 10.07
CA GLN A 420 -4.92 2.06 10.42
C GLN A 420 -4.91 0.70 9.70
N GLN A 421 -5.40 0.65 8.45
CA GLN A 421 -5.36 -0.56 7.60
C GLN A 421 -3.97 -1.21 7.50
N GLY A 422 -2.88 -0.46 7.69
CA GLY A 422 -1.51 -0.99 7.78
C GLY A 422 -1.28 -2.17 8.72
N GLN A 423 -2.17 -2.42 9.69
CA GLN A 423 -2.16 -3.63 10.52
C GLN A 423 -2.28 -4.94 9.70
N HIS A 424 -2.80 -4.89 8.47
CA HIS A 424 -2.85 -6.04 7.55
C HIS A 424 -1.47 -6.66 7.33
N PHE A 425 -0.38 -5.88 7.29
CA PHE A 425 0.97 -6.43 7.09
C PHE A 425 1.40 -7.39 8.21
N TYR A 426 0.93 -7.18 9.44
CA TYR A 426 1.10 -8.14 10.54
C TYR A 426 0.10 -9.29 10.42
N ALA A 427 -1.18 -8.97 10.21
CA ALA A 427 -2.27 -9.93 10.33
C ALA A 427 -2.39 -10.92 9.15
N ASP A 428 -2.03 -10.52 7.94
CA ASP A 428 -2.06 -11.37 6.74
C ASP A 428 -0.78 -12.20 6.61
N ALA A 429 0.36 -11.69 7.04
CA ALA A 429 1.65 -12.39 6.94
C ALA A 429 1.88 -13.42 8.07
N ARG A 430 1.02 -13.47 9.10
CA ARG A 430 1.24 -14.33 10.27
C ARG A 430 0.73 -15.76 10.09
N ASP A 431 -0.52 -16.01 9.69
CA ASP A 431 -1.20 -17.29 9.95
C ASP A 431 -0.93 -18.44 8.96
N GLY A 432 0.34 -18.85 8.89
CA GLY A 432 0.79 -19.97 8.06
C GLY A 432 0.96 -19.60 6.59
N THR A 433 0.81 -18.31 6.26
CA THR A 433 1.02 -17.65 4.97
C THR A 433 2.36 -18.02 4.34
N PHE A 434 3.40 -18.18 5.17
CA PHE A 434 4.75 -18.54 4.76
C PHE A 434 5.43 -19.50 5.74
N SER A 435 6.29 -20.37 5.20
CA SER A 435 7.25 -21.15 6.01
C SER A 435 8.52 -20.34 6.31
N ASP A 436 8.41 -19.37 7.21
CA ASP A 436 9.51 -18.55 7.73
C ASP A 436 9.63 -18.59 9.27
N ASP A 437 10.68 -17.94 9.78
CA ASP A 437 11.11 -18.01 11.17
C ASP A 437 11.57 -16.62 11.64
N VAL A 438 10.65 -15.65 11.57
CA VAL A 438 10.88 -14.23 11.90
C VAL A 438 9.76 -13.68 12.78
N GLN A 439 10.11 -12.71 13.62
CA GLN A 439 9.16 -11.94 14.42
C GLN A 439 8.38 -10.93 13.55
N ARG A 440 7.10 -10.74 13.88
CA ARG A 440 6.26 -9.66 13.34
C ARG A 440 5.48 -8.98 14.46
N SER A 441 5.20 -7.68 14.36
CA SER A 441 4.49 -6.93 15.40
C SER A 441 3.70 -5.72 14.89
N ASP A 442 2.56 -5.44 15.51
CA ASP A 442 1.90 -4.13 15.44
C ASP A 442 2.10 -3.35 16.75
N ILE A 443 2.28 -2.03 16.62
CA ILE A 443 2.52 -1.11 17.73
C ILE A 443 1.57 0.07 17.63
N TRP A 444 0.66 0.23 18.58
CA TRP A 444 -0.16 1.44 18.70
C TRP A 444 0.53 2.45 19.62
N VAL A 445 0.75 3.67 19.11
CA VAL A 445 1.21 4.80 19.91
C VAL A 445 0.01 5.69 20.22
N MET A 446 -0.33 5.76 21.50
CA MET A 446 -1.49 6.53 21.96
C MET A 446 -1.19 8.02 22.00
N GLY A 447 -2.04 8.83 21.37
CA GLY A 447 -1.96 10.29 21.41
C GLY A 447 -1.18 10.95 20.29
N THR A 448 -0.57 10.21 19.37
CA THR A 448 0.15 10.75 18.21
C THR A 448 -0.72 10.79 16.94
N ASP A 449 -0.43 11.75 16.08
CA ASP A 449 -1.01 11.87 14.73
C ASP A 449 -0.13 11.22 13.64
N HIS A 450 -0.44 11.51 12.38
CA HIS A 450 0.30 11.05 11.22
C HIS A 450 1.56 11.90 10.97
N ASP A 451 1.40 13.24 10.91
CA ASP A 451 2.42 14.15 10.38
C ASP A 451 3.65 14.32 11.31
N PHE A 452 3.49 14.26 12.64
CA PHE A 452 4.52 14.75 13.58
C PHE A 452 5.73 13.82 13.79
N TYR A 453 5.74 12.65 13.16
CA TYR A 453 6.94 11.84 13.00
C TYR A 453 7.94 12.43 11.98
N ASN A 454 7.50 13.36 11.13
CA ASN A 454 8.31 14.02 10.11
C ASN A 454 8.41 15.53 10.39
N SER A 455 9.61 16.03 10.71
CA SER A 455 9.80 17.45 11.04
C SER A 455 9.60 18.43 9.86
N SER A 456 9.47 17.92 8.64
CA SER A 456 9.08 18.70 7.44
C SER A 456 7.57 18.68 7.17
N TRP A 457 6.80 17.82 7.86
CA TRP A 457 5.34 17.81 7.83
C TRP A 457 4.75 18.42 9.11
N THR A 458 5.59 18.68 10.12
CA THR A 458 5.24 19.34 11.39
C THR A 458 5.25 20.88 11.28
N PRO A 459 4.20 21.60 11.71
CA PRO A 459 4.21 23.06 11.74
C PRO A 459 5.28 23.61 12.72
N PRO A 460 5.97 24.73 12.38
CA PRO A 460 5.63 25.71 11.36
C PRO A 460 6.38 25.53 10.03
N TYR A 461 6.76 24.31 9.65
CA TYR A 461 7.40 24.07 8.34
C TYR A 461 6.44 24.49 7.18
N PRO A 462 6.90 25.12 6.09
CA PRO A 462 6.02 25.51 4.98
C PRO A 462 5.33 24.31 4.31
N GLY A 463 4.00 24.31 4.28
CA GLY A 463 3.17 23.21 3.77
C GLY A 463 2.72 22.19 4.81
N ALA A 464 3.24 22.27 6.05
CA ALA A 464 2.88 21.40 7.17
C ALA A 464 1.48 21.64 7.76
N SER A 465 0.95 20.61 8.43
CA SER A 465 -0.33 20.60 9.13
C SER A 465 -0.27 19.77 10.41
N ASP A 466 -1.24 19.99 11.30
CA ASP A 466 -1.73 19.00 12.26
C ASP A 466 -2.84 18.24 11.51
N ASP A 467 -2.67 16.96 11.18
CA ASP A 467 -3.65 16.20 10.38
C ASP A 467 -4.96 15.91 11.14
N TRP A 468 -4.97 16.08 12.47
CA TRP A 468 -6.18 15.99 13.28
C TRP A 468 -7.02 17.28 13.20
N SER A 469 -7.85 17.40 12.15
CA SER A 469 -8.70 18.60 11.91
C SER A 469 -9.69 18.91 13.05
N ALA A 470 -10.12 17.90 13.82
CA ALA A 470 -11.09 18.01 14.90
C ALA A 470 -10.50 18.59 16.20
N THR A 471 -10.03 19.85 16.14
CA THR A 471 -9.33 20.55 17.25
C THR A 471 -10.05 20.57 18.60
N ASN A 472 -11.38 20.53 18.64
CA ASN A 472 -12.17 20.52 19.88
C ASN A 472 -12.46 19.11 20.42
N ASP A 473 -11.97 18.06 19.76
CA ASP A 473 -12.14 16.69 20.20
C ASP A 473 -11.54 16.47 21.61
N PRO A 474 -12.29 15.90 22.57
CA PRO A 474 -11.84 15.79 23.94
C PRO A 474 -10.68 14.80 24.17
N VAL A 475 -10.35 13.94 23.20
CA VAL A 475 -9.33 12.89 23.31
C VAL A 475 -8.06 13.27 22.53
N CYS A 476 -8.18 13.62 21.25
CA CYS A 476 -7.06 13.93 20.35
C CYS A 476 -6.94 15.41 19.97
N GLY A 477 -7.95 16.24 20.27
CA GLY A 477 -7.98 17.65 19.88
C GLY A 477 -6.95 18.53 20.60
N THR A 478 -6.50 19.58 19.92
CA THR A 478 -5.44 20.51 20.37
C THR A 478 -5.96 21.85 20.94
N SER A 479 -7.28 22.10 20.96
CA SER A 479 -7.85 23.34 21.49
C SER A 479 -7.78 23.43 23.02
N ALA A 480 -7.83 24.65 23.57
CA ALA A 480 -7.85 24.84 25.03
C ALA A 480 -9.02 24.11 25.73
N THR A 481 -10.15 23.92 25.05
CA THR A 481 -11.29 23.14 25.54
C THR A 481 -11.00 21.64 25.54
N ALA A 482 -10.35 21.14 24.47
CA ALA A 482 -9.94 19.75 24.36
C ALA A 482 -8.90 19.39 25.43
N LEU A 483 -7.83 20.18 25.57
CA LEU A 483 -6.78 19.97 26.57
C LEU A 483 -7.31 20.05 28.02
N ALA A 484 -8.36 20.84 28.27
CA ALA A 484 -9.01 20.93 29.57
C ALA A 484 -10.08 19.84 29.84
N SER A 485 -10.29 18.89 28.92
CA SER A 485 -11.39 17.90 28.99
C SER A 485 -11.25 16.85 30.10
N GLY A 486 -10.02 16.64 30.60
CA GLY A 486 -9.68 15.53 31.48
C GLY A 486 -9.61 14.15 30.80
N ARG A 487 -9.84 14.07 29.49
CA ARG A 487 -9.80 12.85 28.65
C ARG A 487 -8.74 12.90 27.54
N ASN A 488 -8.02 14.02 27.43
CA ASN A 488 -7.10 14.29 26.33
C ASN A 488 -5.79 13.52 26.50
N ILE A 489 -5.42 12.76 25.48
CA ILE A 489 -4.20 11.93 25.42
C ILE A 489 -3.16 12.49 24.45
N ARG A 490 -3.48 13.58 23.72
CA ARG A 490 -2.67 14.15 22.64
C ARG A 490 -1.25 14.47 23.11
N LEU A 491 -0.25 14.04 22.35
CA LEU A 491 1.14 14.37 22.58
C LEU A 491 1.46 15.77 22.01
N THR A 492 2.59 16.34 22.42
CA THR A 492 3.16 17.53 21.72
C THR A 492 3.96 17.05 20.52
N ALA A 493 4.00 17.79 19.41
CA ALA A 493 4.81 17.43 18.24
C ALA A 493 6.26 16.98 18.56
N ALA A 494 6.93 17.64 19.51
CA ALA A 494 8.28 17.26 19.96
C ALA A 494 8.34 15.90 20.69
N GLN A 495 7.26 15.49 21.38
CA GLN A 495 7.11 14.15 21.96
C GLN A 495 6.86 13.09 20.87
N GLU A 496 6.03 13.40 19.86
CA GLU A 496 5.71 12.45 18.77
C GLU A 496 6.95 12.18 17.92
N TYR A 497 7.67 13.24 17.57
CA TYR A 497 8.95 13.18 16.88
C TYR A 497 10.00 12.36 17.64
N GLN A 498 10.06 12.50 18.97
CA GLN A 498 10.96 11.71 19.81
C GLN A 498 10.53 10.23 19.88
N VAL A 499 9.23 9.93 19.92
CA VAL A 499 8.73 8.55 19.84
C VAL A 499 9.12 7.91 18.52
N GLY A 500 8.88 8.57 17.38
CA GLY A 500 9.34 8.07 16.08
C GLY A 500 10.85 7.83 16.05
N SER A 501 11.62 8.83 16.49
CA SER A 501 13.08 8.74 16.55
C SER A 501 13.56 7.54 17.37
N ALA A 502 12.96 7.29 18.53
CA ALA A 502 13.32 6.19 19.41
C ALA A 502 12.89 4.81 18.86
N TYR A 503 11.69 4.68 18.30
CA TYR A 503 11.20 3.39 17.77
C TYR A 503 11.87 3.02 16.44
N ILE A 504 12.08 3.96 15.52
CA ILE A 504 12.80 3.71 14.27
C ILE A 504 14.26 3.32 14.57
N ALA A 505 14.96 4.07 15.43
CA ALA A 505 16.34 3.75 15.79
C ALA A 505 16.43 2.40 16.53
N GLY A 506 15.59 2.20 17.55
CA GLY A 506 15.61 0.99 18.37
C GLY A 506 15.34 -0.28 17.57
N PHE A 507 14.49 -0.20 16.53
CA PHE A 507 14.20 -1.33 15.66
C PHE A 507 15.43 -1.78 14.86
N PHE A 508 16.15 -0.87 14.21
CA PHE A 508 17.34 -1.23 13.42
C PHE A 508 18.57 -1.50 14.30
N GLU A 509 18.74 -0.82 15.43
CA GLU A 509 19.72 -1.18 16.46
C GLU A 509 19.51 -2.61 16.96
N SER A 510 18.25 -3.02 17.17
CA SER A 510 17.94 -4.39 17.59
C SER A 510 18.16 -5.40 16.46
N THR A 511 17.54 -5.19 15.29
CA THR A 511 17.48 -6.19 14.19
C THR A 511 18.75 -6.28 13.34
N LEU A 512 19.49 -5.18 13.13
CA LEU A 512 20.74 -5.17 12.33
C LEU A 512 22.00 -4.98 13.19
N GLY A 513 21.87 -4.24 14.29
CA GLY A 513 22.93 -3.98 15.27
C GLY A 513 23.08 -5.08 16.33
N GLY A 514 22.09 -5.97 16.48
CA GLY A 514 22.09 -7.05 17.47
C GLY A 514 21.87 -6.56 18.91
N GLN A 515 21.32 -5.35 19.10
CA GLN A 515 21.06 -4.78 20.42
C GLN A 515 19.79 -5.37 21.04
N SER A 516 19.91 -6.55 21.67
CA SER A 516 18.78 -7.25 22.32
C SER A 516 18.11 -6.47 23.46
N ARG A 517 18.76 -5.44 24.01
CA ARG A 517 18.16 -4.52 25.01
C ARG A 517 16.95 -3.74 24.50
N PHE A 518 16.73 -3.67 23.18
CA PHE A 518 15.59 -3.01 22.55
C PHE A 518 14.53 -3.97 22.02
N GLN A 519 14.79 -5.28 22.07
CA GLN A 519 13.84 -6.30 21.61
C GLN A 519 12.48 -6.19 22.32
N GLY A 520 12.48 -5.83 23.60
CA GLY A 520 11.28 -5.64 24.42
C GLY A 520 10.31 -4.55 23.93
N MET A 521 10.72 -3.66 23.03
CA MET A 521 9.87 -2.66 22.38
C MET A 521 8.96 -3.28 21.29
N PHE A 522 9.38 -4.42 20.72
CA PHE A 522 8.79 -5.03 19.53
C PHE A 522 8.24 -6.44 19.77
N ASP A 523 8.71 -7.13 20.82
CA ASP A 523 8.38 -8.54 21.09
C ASP A 523 7.09 -8.79 21.89
N GLY A 524 6.21 -7.80 22.01
CA GLY A 524 4.99 -7.90 22.82
C GLY A 524 5.19 -7.59 24.30
N SER A 525 6.43 -7.42 24.80
CA SER A 525 6.66 -6.99 26.19
C SER A 525 6.25 -5.53 26.47
N GLY A 526 6.07 -4.71 25.42
CA GLY A 526 5.69 -3.30 25.51
C GLY A 526 6.71 -2.40 26.21
N GLN A 527 7.99 -2.79 26.31
CA GLN A 527 9.00 -1.99 27.01
C GLN A 527 9.22 -0.65 26.30
N GLU A 528 9.16 0.45 27.05
CA GLU A 528 9.34 1.80 26.49
C GLU A 528 10.77 2.31 26.74
N PRO A 529 11.41 3.01 25.80
CA PRO A 529 12.72 3.58 26.02
C PRO A 529 12.69 4.79 26.99
N PRO A 530 13.74 5.03 27.80
CA PRO A 530 13.76 6.07 28.82
C PRO A 530 13.41 7.50 28.36
N SER A 531 13.67 7.86 27.10
CA SER A 531 13.32 9.18 26.55
C SER A 531 11.83 9.39 26.26
N VAL A 532 11.02 8.32 26.31
CA VAL A 532 9.57 8.37 26.03
C VAL A 532 8.69 7.82 27.16
N ALA A 533 9.20 6.90 27.99
CA ALA A 533 8.42 6.17 29.01
C ALA A 533 7.67 7.07 30.03
N ASP A 534 8.16 8.29 30.27
CA ASP A 534 7.46 9.25 31.15
C ASP A 534 6.11 9.75 30.56
N TYR A 535 5.90 9.70 29.24
CA TYR A 535 4.74 10.30 28.56
C TYR A 535 4.08 9.48 27.44
N ALA A 536 4.76 8.53 26.80
CA ALA A 536 4.18 7.65 25.79
C ALA A 536 3.35 6.52 26.43
N ASP A 537 2.22 6.17 25.83
CA ASP A 537 1.46 4.93 26.11
C ASP A 537 1.52 4.12 24.82
N VAL A 538 2.38 3.10 24.81
CA VAL A 538 2.62 2.26 23.64
C VAL A 538 2.13 0.84 23.90
N ARG A 539 1.40 0.28 22.93
CA ARG A 539 0.75 -1.04 23.04
C ARG A 539 1.18 -1.91 21.89
N THR A 540 1.85 -3.01 22.22
CA THR A 540 2.45 -3.93 21.26
C THR A 540 1.69 -5.25 21.25
N VAL A 541 1.39 -5.76 20.06
CA VAL A 541 1.10 -7.18 19.84
C VAL A 541 2.21 -7.74 18.96
N ALA A 542 2.65 -8.96 19.25
CA ALA A 542 3.74 -9.56 18.50
C ALA A 542 3.55 -11.05 18.34
N ARG A 543 4.08 -11.56 17.23
CA ARG A 543 4.19 -12.98 16.97
C ARG A 543 5.66 -13.35 16.85
N GLN A 544 6.08 -14.24 17.73
CA GLN A 544 7.46 -14.73 17.79
C GLN A 544 7.79 -15.64 16.59
N PRO A 545 9.06 -15.97 16.33
CA PRO A 545 9.48 -16.88 15.27
C PRO A 545 8.82 -18.27 15.37
N SER A 546 8.58 -18.93 14.25
CA SER A 546 7.86 -20.21 14.20
C SER A 546 8.59 -21.36 14.90
N SER A 547 9.93 -21.31 14.98
CA SER A 547 10.74 -22.27 15.74
C SER A 547 10.64 -22.11 17.25
N LEU A 548 10.15 -20.95 17.72
CA LEU A 548 10.06 -20.54 19.12
C LEU A 548 8.61 -20.33 19.59
N ARG A 549 7.63 -20.88 18.85
CA ARG A 549 6.20 -20.86 19.18
C ARG A 549 5.54 -22.24 19.00
N ASP A 550 4.42 -22.49 19.66
CA ASP A 550 3.52 -23.64 19.46
C ASP A 550 2.08 -23.11 19.46
N ASP A 551 1.47 -23.04 18.28
CA ASP A 551 0.12 -22.49 18.08
C ASP A 551 -0.94 -23.52 18.50
N ILE A 552 -1.60 -23.29 19.64
CA ILE A 552 -2.65 -24.19 20.14
C ILE A 552 -3.94 -24.02 19.33
N THR A 553 -4.27 -22.76 18.98
CA THR A 553 -5.33 -22.40 18.04
C THR A 553 -5.20 -20.93 17.63
N THR A 554 -5.19 -20.63 16.33
CA THR A 554 -5.28 -19.26 15.81
C THR A 554 -6.68 -18.65 15.97
N PHE A 555 -7.70 -19.48 16.24
CA PHE A 555 -9.13 -19.13 16.24
C PHE A 555 -9.73 -18.73 14.88
N ALA A 556 -8.95 -18.77 13.80
CA ALA A 556 -9.35 -18.45 12.43
C ALA A 556 -10.26 -19.50 11.74
N ALA A 557 -10.43 -20.68 12.33
CA ALA A 557 -11.24 -21.76 11.78
C ALA A 557 -11.96 -22.58 12.86
N ALA A 558 -13.13 -23.13 12.53
CA ALA A 558 -13.90 -23.96 13.45
C ALA A 558 -13.14 -25.25 13.81
N SER A 559 -12.82 -25.44 15.09
CA SER A 559 -12.03 -26.56 15.56
C SER A 559 -12.77 -27.41 16.62
N PRO A 560 -12.69 -28.75 16.56
CA PRO A 560 -13.20 -29.63 17.62
C PRO A 560 -12.42 -29.53 18.94
N GLN A 561 -11.29 -28.81 18.97
CA GLN A 561 -10.55 -28.50 20.20
C GLN A 561 -11.21 -27.38 21.00
N VAL A 562 -11.99 -26.51 20.32
CA VAL A 562 -12.64 -25.33 20.89
C VAL A 562 -14.10 -25.68 21.20
N THR A 563 -14.55 -25.48 22.43
CA THR A 563 -15.91 -25.80 22.86
C THR A 563 -16.45 -24.73 23.79
N ALA A 564 -17.52 -24.05 23.38
CA ALA A 564 -18.29 -23.15 24.24
C ALA A 564 -19.41 -23.93 24.97
N THR A 565 -19.72 -23.52 26.20
CA THR A 565 -20.73 -24.17 27.05
C THR A 565 -21.48 -23.15 27.91
N GLY A 566 -22.69 -23.51 28.35
CA GLY A 566 -23.50 -22.67 29.24
C GLY A 566 -24.12 -21.48 28.51
N ALA A 567 -23.92 -20.28 29.04
CA ALA A 567 -24.42 -19.01 28.49
C ALA A 567 -23.50 -18.40 27.42
N VAL A 568 -22.48 -19.15 26.96
CA VAL A 568 -21.42 -18.66 26.07
C VAL A 568 -21.58 -19.22 24.65
N THR A 569 -21.44 -18.34 23.65
CA THR A 569 -21.41 -18.67 22.21
C THR A 569 -20.06 -18.28 21.64
N ALA A 570 -19.45 -19.15 20.83
CA ALA A 570 -18.21 -18.88 20.11
C ALA A 570 -18.45 -19.10 18.61
N THR A 571 -18.26 -18.05 17.82
CA THR A 571 -18.49 -18.04 16.37
C THR A 571 -17.21 -17.58 15.69
N VAL A 572 -16.68 -18.38 14.76
CA VAL A 572 -15.61 -17.90 13.87
C VAL A 572 -16.22 -16.90 12.90
N CYS A 573 -15.59 -15.75 12.78
CA CYS A 573 -16.02 -14.62 11.97
C CYS A 573 -14.84 -14.08 11.16
N ALA A 574 -15.12 -13.30 10.12
CA ALA A 574 -14.15 -12.47 9.41
C ALA A 574 -14.89 -11.23 8.85
N ASN A 575 -14.16 -10.21 8.42
CA ASN A 575 -14.72 -9.01 7.77
C ASN A 575 -15.70 -8.17 8.62
N LYS A 576 -15.80 -6.89 8.22
CA LYS A 576 -16.83 -5.95 8.69
C LYS A 576 -18.15 -6.16 7.92
N TYR A 577 -19.27 -6.00 8.62
CA TYR A 577 -20.62 -6.00 8.06
C TYR A 577 -20.76 -5.08 6.82
N GLY A 578 -21.63 -5.47 5.89
CA GLY A 578 -21.89 -4.71 4.65
C GLY A 578 -20.81 -4.88 3.58
N ARG A 579 -20.27 -6.10 3.43
CA ARG A 579 -19.51 -6.49 2.22
C ARG A 579 -20.44 -6.58 1.02
N THR A 580 -19.91 -6.38 -0.19
CA THR A 580 -20.72 -6.37 -1.42
C THR A 580 -20.89 -7.76 -2.04
N VAL A 581 -20.07 -8.74 -1.64
CA VAL A 581 -20.20 -10.14 -2.06
C VAL A 581 -20.67 -11.05 -0.91
N PRO A 582 -21.18 -12.26 -1.20
CA PRO A 582 -21.47 -13.24 -0.17
C PRO A 582 -20.19 -13.75 0.51
N GLU A 583 -20.07 -13.49 1.82
CA GLU A 583 -18.95 -13.94 2.64
C GLU A 583 -19.02 -15.44 3.01
N ALA A 584 -17.86 -16.07 3.12
CA ALA A 584 -17.74 -17.47 3.55
C ALA A 584 -17.87 -17.66 5.08
N LEU A 585 -17.64 -16.60 5.85
CA LEU A 585 -17.74 -16.55 7.30
C LEU A 585 -18.76 -15.48 7.73
N PRO A 586 -19.39 -15.62 8.91
CA PRO A 586 -20.11 -14.52 9.55
C PRO A 586 -19.23 -13.27 9.72
N TYR A 587 -19.84 -12.09 9.68
CA TYR A 587 -19.15 -10.84 10.02
C TYR A 587 -18.70 -10.82 11.48
N CYS A 588 -17.56 -10.19 11.76
CA CYS A 588 -17.13 -10.02 13.15
C CYS A 588 -17.95 -8.94 13.87
N THR A 589 -18.17 -7.78 13.24
CA THR A 589 -19.15 -6.77 13.69
C THR A 589 -20.58 -7.31 13.60
N ASN A 590 -21.48 -6.92 14.50
CA ASN A 590 -22.85 -7.45 14.53
C ASN A 590 -23.67 -7.04 13.28
N PRO A 591 -24.74 -7.80 12.95
CA PRO A 591 -25.64 -7.45 11.85
C PRO A 591 -26.24 -6.04 12.02
N GLY A 592 -25.99 -5.17 11.04
CA GLY A 592 -26.43 -3.77 11.08
C GLY A 592 -25.56 -2.86 11.95
N SER A 593 -24.34 -3.28 12.31
CA SER A 593 -23.36 -2.43 13.00
C SER A 593 -23.14 -1.11 12.25
N THR A 594 -23.11 -0.02 13.02
CA THR A 594 -22.89 1.34 12.52
C THR A 594 -21.44 1.80 12.69
N LEU A 595 -20.53 0.90 13.08
CA LEU A 595 -19.10 1.24 13.17
C LEU A 595 -18.56 1.64 11.80
N THR A 596 -17.80 2.73 11.76
CA THR A 596 -17.09 3.14 10.53
C THR A 596 -15.85 2.26 10.31
N ASN A 597 -15.20 2.39 9.15
CA ASN A 597 -13.97 1.64 8.85
C ASN A 597 -12.89 1.93 9.93
N GLN A 598 -12.83 3.19 10.36
CA GLN A 598 -11.85 3.67 11.33
C GLN A 598 -11.89 2.98 12.69
N GLN A 599 -13.06 2.47 13.09
CA GLN A 599 -13.27 1.87 14.41
C GLN A 599 -12.93 0.37 14.44
N VAL A 600 -12.63 -0.23 13.30
CA VAL A 600 -12.33 -1.66 13.17
C VAL A 600 -11.07 -1.90 12.31
N PRO A 601 -9.86 -1.45 12.72
CA PRO A 601 -8.64 -1.69 11.96
C PRO A 601 -8.46 -3.16 11.57
N TYR A 602 -8.79 -4.09 12.46
CA TYR A 602 -8.73 -5.55 12.22
C TYR A 602 -9.60 -6.04 11.05
N TRP A 603 -10.62 -5.28 10.63
CA TRP A 603 -11.56 -5.66 9.57
C TRP A 603 -11.86 -4.49 8.63
N THR A 604 -10.98 -3.50 8.55
CA THR A 604 -11.17 -2.37 7.65
C THR A 604 -10.96 -2.83 6.20
N PRO A 605 -11.86 -2.55 5.26
CA PRO A 605 -11.74 -3.08 3.91
C PRO A 605 -10.62 -2.37 3.13
N ALA A 606 -9.57 -3.11 2.76
CA ALA A 606 -8.56 -2.62 1.83
C ALA A 606 -9.19 -2.24 0.47
N ASN A 607 -8.74 -1.14 -0.14
CA ASN A 607 -9.39 -0.55 -1.31
C ASN A 607 -9.44 -1.44 -2.55
N TYR A 608 -8.44 -2.31 -2.75
CA TYR A 608 -8.35 -3.21 -3.89
C TYR A 608 -8.62 -4.68 -3.53
N ALA A 609 -8.88 -4.96 -2.26
CA ALA A 609 -9.33 -6.25 -1.73
C ALA A 609 -10.54 -6.15 -0.77
N PRO A 610 -11.58 -5.31 -1.03
CA PRO A 610 -12.57 -4.88 -0.01
C PRO A 610 -13.55 -5.96 0.47
N ASN A 611 -13.46 -7.16 -0.11
CA ASN A 611 -14.27 -8.34 0.20
C ASN A 611 -13.41 -9.60 0.43
N VAL A 612 -12.08 -9.50 0.36
CA VAL A 612 -11.24 -10.67 0.67
C VAL A 612 -11.29 -10.87 2.19
N PRO A 613 -11.49 -12.10 2.71
CA PRO A 613 -11.57 -12.34 4.16
C PRO A 613 -10.41 -11.71 4.94
N LEU A 614 -10.73 -10.77 5.81
CA LEU A 614 -9.81 -10.08 6.72
C LEU A 614 -9.94 -10.62 8.14
N ASN A 615 -8.78 -10.84 8.75
CA ASN A 615 -8.53 -11.30 10.12
C ASN A 615 -9.61 -12.25 10.67
N PRO A 616 -9.72 -13.47 10.11
CA PRO A 616 -10.65 -14.46 10.63
C PRO A 616 -10.29 -14.83 12.07
N MET A 617 -11.23 -14.74 13.00
CA MET A 617 -11.00 -15.00 14.42
C MET A 617 -12.29 -15.44 15.14
N THR A 618 -12.24 -15.73 16.44
CA THR A 618 -13.43 -16.14 17.20
C THR A 618 -14.07 -14.96 17.92
N HIS A 619 -15.29 -14.60 17.51
CA HIS A 619 -16.20 -13.74 18.26
C HIS A 619 -16.86 -14.57 19.38
N LEU A 620 -16.50 -14.27 20.63
CA LEU A 620 -17.06 -14.86 21.85
C LEU A 620 -18.12 -13.92 22.44
N THR A 621 -19.34 -14.40 22.68
CA THR A 621 -20.41 -13.65 23.37
C THR A 621 -21.01 -14.45 24.52
N TRP A 622 -21.54 -13.76 25.53
CA TRP A 622 -22.21 -14.40 26.66
C TRP A 622 -23.34 -13.55 27.26
N SER A 623 -24.37 -14.22 27.77
CA SER A 623 -25.50 -13.59 28.47
C SER A 623 -25.45 -13.73 30.00
N GLY A 624 -24.44 -14.43 30.53
CA GLY A 624 -24.24 -14.67 31.95
C GLY A 624 -22.91 -15.37 32.21
N THR A 625 -22.60 -15.60 33.49
CA THR A 625 -21.32 -16.18 33.94
C THR A 625 -21.30 -17.71 34.03
N ASP A 626 -22.40 -18.39 33.69
CA ASP A 626 -22.48 -19.85 33.67
C ASP A 626 -21.79 -20.43 32.43
N GLY A 627 -20.75 -21.24 32.63
CA GLY A 627 -20.04 -21.95 31.56
C GLY A 627 -18.72 -21.30 31.17
N GLY A 628 -18.43 -21.28 29.87
CA GLY A 628 -17.15 -20.80 29.34
C GLY A 628 -16.74 -21.44 28.01
N LEU A 629 -15.70 -20.86 27.42
CA LEU A 629 -14.94 -21.44 26.31
C LEU A 629 -13.85 -22.35 26.87
N ARG A 630 -13.67 -23.54 26.28
CA ARG A 630 -12.57 -24.46 26.58
C ARG A 630 -11.82 -24.77 25.30
N VAL A 631 -10.49 -24.66 25.35
CA VAL A 631 -9.56 -25.11 24.30
C VAL A 631 -8.81 -26.33 24.82
N ALA A 632 -8.99 -27.48 24.19
CA ALA A 632 -8.28 -28.72 24.55
C ALA A 632 -6.86 -28.74 23.95
N VAL A 633 -5.84 -28.91 24.79
CA VAL A 633 -4.44 -28.98 24.32
C VAL A 633 -4.18 -30.34 23.64
N PRO A 634 -3.84 -30.36 22.33
CA PRO A 634 -3.56 -31.59 21.60
C PRO A 634 -2.38 -32.36 22.20
N PRO A 635 -2.35 -33.70 22.16
CA PRO A 635 -1.26 -34.50 22.76
C PRO A 635 0.17 -34.10 22.36
N GLY A 636 0.39 -33.56 21.15
CA GLY A 636 1.69 -33.08 20.68
C GLY A 636 2.16 -31.80 21.39
N SER A 637 1.25 -30.83 21.58
CA SER A 637 1.55 -29.50 22.17
C SER A 637 1.39 -29.45 23.69
N ARG A 638 1.29 -30.60 24.38
CA ARG A 638 1.14 -30.64 25.86
C ARG A 638 2.39 -30.24 26.62
N ASN A 639 3.55 -30.32 25.97
CA ASN A 639 4.83 -30.00 26.57
C ASN A 639 5.29 -28.60 26.18
N VAL A 640 4.94 -27.65 27.04
CA VAL A 640 5.27 -26.23 26.91
C VAL A 640 6.42 -25.83 27.84
N SER A 641 7.12 -26.79 28.46
CA SER A 641 8.13 -26.48 29.48
C SER A 641 9.33 -25.68 28.97
N ARG A 642 9.51 -25.64 27.64
CA ARG A 642 10.55 -24.90 26.90
C ARG A 642 10.23 -23.42 26.67
N TYR A 643 8.97 -23.02 26.79
CA TYR A 643 8.48 -21.69 26.49
C TYR A 643 8.48 -20.78 27.72
N ASP A 644 8.57 -19.48 27.49
CA ASP A 644 8.59 -18.45 28.54
C ASP A 644 7.18 -18.07 28.98
N GLU A 645 6.22 -18.04 28.05
CA GLU A 645 4.84 -17.68 28.33
C GLU A 645 3.79 -18.37 27.44
N MET A 646 2.54 -18.19 27.83
CA MET A 646 1.35 -18.41 27.01
C MET A 646 0.82 -17.04 26.60
N THR A 647 0.45 -16.89 25.34
CA THR A 647 -0.08 -15.66 24.74
C THR A 647 -1.47 -15.91 24.17
N VAL A 648 -2.31 -14.87 24.16
CA VAL A 648 -3.59 -14.83 23.43
C VAL A 648 -3.94 -13.38 23.12
N ASP A 649 -4.30 -13.09 21.88
CA ASP A 649 -4.68 -11.76 21.41
C ASP A 649 -6.19 -11.55 21.66
N MET A 650 -6.55 -10.48 22.39
CA MET A 650 -7.93 -10.26 22.88
C MET A 650 -8.39 -8.81 22.75
N SER A 651 -9.67 -8.58 22.45
CA SER A 651 -10.31 -7.27 22.61
C SER A 651 -11.78 -7.40 23.06
N PRO A 652 -12.40 -6.35 23.65
CA PRO A 652 -13.84 -6.34 23.90
C PRO A 652 -14.65 -6.36 22.62
N ASP A 653 -15.84 -6.98 22.65
CA ASP A 653 -16.80 -6.89 21.56
C ASP A 653 -17.29 -5.44 21.32
N GLU A 654 -17.78 -5.15 20.12
CA GLU A 654 -18.38 -3.87 19.78
C GLU A 654 -19.58 -3.50 20.69
N SER A 655 -20.29 -4.48 21.26
CA SER A 655 -21.38 -4.24 22.21
C SER A 655 -20.91 -3.80 23.60
N VAL A 656 -19.61 -3.93 23.91
CA VAL A 656 -19.03 -3.51 25.20
C VAL A 656 -18.80 -1.99 25.17
N THR A 657 -19.30 -1.29 26.20
CA THR A 657 -19.32 0.19 26.24
C THR A 657 -18.03 0.76 26.83
N THR A 658 -17.60 0.26 27.99
CA THR A 658 -16.36 0.67 28.65
C THR A 658 -15.40 -0.49 28.78
N GLY A 659 -15.88 -1.64 29.26
CA GLY A 659 -15.03 -2.81 29.47
C GLY A 659 -15.77 -4.01 30.04
N THR A 660 -15.30 -5.18 29.65
CA THR A 660 -15.79 -6.50 30.06
C THR A 660 -14.72 -7.20 30.92
N ASP A 661 -14.87 -8.48 31.27
CA ASP A 661 -13.76 -9.30 31.79
C ASP A 661 -14.00 -10.81 31.60
N LEU A 662 -12.90 -11.58 31.62
CA LEU A 662 -12.87 -13.04 31.54
C LEU A 662 -11.88 -13.57 32.58
N GLU A 663 -12.19 -14.69 33.24
CA GLU A 663 -11.18 -15.46 33.96
C GLU A 663 -10.50 -16.44 33.00
N LEU A 664 -9.20 -16.22 32.78
CA LEU A 664 -8.34 -17.12 32.03
C LEU A 664 -7.84 -18.23 32.96
N SER A 665 -7.87 -19.47 32.48
CA SER A 665 -7.47 -20.64 33.24
C SER A 665 -6.64 -21.62 32.41
N VAL A 666 -5.62 -22.22 33.02
CA VAL A 666 -4.77 -23.24 32.39
C VAL A 666 -4.79 -24.48 33.28
N THR A 667 -5.02 -25.65 32.69
CA THR A 667 -5.21 -26.92 33.41
C THR A 667 -4.32 -28.02 32.85
N ASP A 668 -3.73 -28.83 33.72
CA ASP A 668 -2.92 -29.99 33.33
C ASP A 668 -3.71 -31.32 33.31
N THR A 669 -3.08 -32.42 32.88
CA THR A 669 -3.74 -33.75 32.83
C THR A 669 -3.94 -34.42 34.19
N ALA A 670 -3.43 -33.82 35.28
CA ALA A 670 -3.70 -34.24 36.66
C ALA A 670 -4.86 -33.44 37.29
N GLY A 671 -5.41 -32.45 36.58
CA GLY A 671 -6.49 -31.59 37.06
C GLY A 671 -6.03 -30.44 37.95
N ARG A 672 -4.72 -30.12 37.97
CA ARG A 672 -4.23 -28.88 38.60
C ARG A 672 -4.49 -27.71 37.66
N THR A 673 -5.01 -26.61 38.21
CA THR A 673 -5.46 -25.45 37.44
C THR A 673 -4.89 -24.16 38.03
N TRP A 674 -4.36 -23.30 37.15
CA TRP A 674 -4.08 -21.89 37.43
C TRP A 674 -5.23 -21.03 36.89
N ARG A 675 -5.50 -19.89 37.53
CA ARG A 675 -6.57 -18.93 37.18
C ARG A 675 -6.08 -17.49 37.37
N GLY A 676 -6.55 -16.58 36.53
CA GLY A 676 -6.39 -15.13 36.70
C GLY A 676 -7.39 -14.34 35.86
N PRO A 677 -7.93 -13.20 36.34
CA PRO A 677 -8.77 -12.32 35.52
C PRO A 677 -7.92 -11.66 34.44
N VAL A 678 -8.43 -11.55 33.21
CA VAL A 678 -7.72 -10.92 32.09
C VAL A 678 -7.42 -9.46 32.40
N SER A 679 -8.34 -8.75 33.07
CA SER A 679 -8.11 -7.39 33.58
C SER A 679 -6.88 -7.23 34.48
N GLY A 680 -6.46 -8.31 35.18
CA GLY A 680 -5.26 -8.35 36.02
C GLY A 680 -3.98 -8.82 35.31
N LEU A 681 -4.09 -9.29 34.06
CA LEU A 681 -2.98 -9.74 33.21
C LEU A 681 -2.62 -8.65 32.19
N ASN A 682 -3.61 -8.19 31.42
CA ASN A 682 -3.55 -7.00 30.59
C ASN A 682 -4.96 -6.36 30.54
N PRO A 683 -5.17 -5.18 31.17
CA PRO A 683 -6.47 -4.52 31.20
C PRO A 683 -6.95 -4.05 29.82
N TRP A 684 -6.05 -3.83 28.86
CA TRP A 684 -6.40 -3.36 27.52
C TRP A 684 -7.12 -4.45 26.70
N GLY A 685 -6.84 -5.73 26.95
CA GLY A 685 -7.55 -6.85 26.28
C GLY A 685 -9.04 -6.95 26.62
N VAL A 686 -9.50 -6.23 27.65
CA VAL A 686 -10.90 -6.23 28.10
C VAL A 686 -11.48 -4.81 28.36
N THR A 687 -10.76 -3.76 27.99
CA THR A 687 -11.22 -2.35 28.11
C THR A 687 -11.22 -1.68 26.73
N ARG A 688 -12.25 -0.90 26.39
CA ARG A 688 -12.34 -0.19 25.09
C ARG A 688 -11.27 0.91 24.98
N MET A 689 -10.79 1.14 23.76
CA MET A 689 -9.87 2.24 23.44
C MET A 689 -10.55 3.61 23.68
N PRO A 690 -9.80 4.69 24.01
CA PRO A 690 -10.35 6.02 24.27
C PRO A 690 -11.23 6.55 23.13
N ALA A 691 -12.50 6.87 23.43
CA ALA A 691 -13.50 7.28 22.44
C ALA A 691 -14.04 8.69 22.69
N SER A 692 -14.54 9.32 21.63
CA SER A 692 -15.24 10.59 21.66
C SER A 692 -16.52 10.53 20.80
N THR A 693 -17.03 11.67 20.33
CA THR A 693 -18.05 11.71 19.27
C THR A 693 -17.45 11.56 17.86
N SER A 694 -16.13 11.54 17.72
CA SER A 694 -15.44 11.26 16.45
C SER A 694 -15.51 9.76 16.15
N THR A 695 -15.90 9.43 14.91
CA THR A 695 -15.89 8.06 14.40
C THR A 695 -14.48 7.54 14.14
N ASN A 696 -13.45 8.39 14.17
CA ASN A 696 -12.06 7.93 13.98
C ASN A 696 -11.50 7.23 15.24
N LEU A 697 -12.20 7.34 16.39
CA LEU A 697 -11.77 6.85 17.70
C LEU A 697 -12.68 5.74 18.25
N GLY A 698 -12.30 5.16 19.39
CA GLY A 698 -13.01 4.03 20.00
C GLY A 698 -12.72 2.69 19.32
N LYS A 699 -11.57 2.60 18.65
CA LYS A 699 -11.10 1.48 17.83
C LYS A 699 -11.20 0.15 18.59
N ILE A 700 -11.56 -0.92 17.87
CA ILE A 700 -11.51 -2.30 18.35
C ILE A 700 -10.20 -2.90 17.82
N VAL A 701 -9.29 -3.16 18.75
CA VAL A 701 -7.90 -3.52 18.49
C VAL A 701 -7.55 -4.65 19.45
N LEU A 702 -7.03 -5.77 18.95
CA LEU A 702 -6.56 -6.86 19.80
C LEU A 702 -5.35 -6.41 20.63
N GLN A 703 -5.25 -6.94 21.84
CA GLN A 703 -4.19 -6.67 22.81
C GLN A 703 -3.73 -7.99 23.40
N GLN A 704 -2.42 -8.19 23.50
CA GLN A 704 -1.86 -9.48 23.88
C GLN A 704 -1.94 -9.71 25.40
N VAL A 705 -2.47 -10.87 25.80
CA VAL A 705 -2.63 -11.26 27.20
C VAL A 705 -1.61 -12.35 27.53
N HIS A 706 -0.71 -12.04 28.45
CA HIS A 706 0.45 -12.87 28.76
C HIS A 706 0.24 -13.67 30.06
N VAL A 707 0.57 -14.96 30.04
CA VAL A 707 0.66 -15.81 31.23
C VAL A 707 2.04 -16.48 31.28
N PRO A 708 3.00 -15.93 32.06
CA PRO A 708 4.33 -16.52 32.18
C PRO A 708 4.28 -17.98 32.65
N THR A 709 5.02 -18.86 31.98
CA THR A 709 5.10 -20.28 32.37
C THR A 709 5.70 -20.44 33.77
N SER A 710 6.45 -19.46 34.26
CA SER A 710 6.92 -19.36 35.65
C SER A 710 5.77 -19.25 36.66
N ALA A 711 4.69 -18.52 36.34
CA ALA A 711 3.48 -18.44 37.16
C ALA A 711 2.73 -19.78 37.20
N LEU A 712 2.64 -20.46 36.05
CA LEU A 712 2.05 -21.80 35.94
C LEU A 712 2.84 -22.85 36.77
N ARG A 713 4.18 -22.84 36.68
CA ARG A 713 5.05 -23.68 37.53
C ARG A 713 4.84 -23.37 39.02
N LYS A 714 4.73 -22.09 39.40
CA LYS A 714 4.50 -21.64 40.79
C LYS A 714 3.13 -22.06 41.34
N ALA A 715 2.10 -22.14 40.48
CA ALA A 715 0.80 -22.73 40.80
C ALA A 715 0.81 -24.28 40.82
N GLY A 716 1.97 -24.90 40.55
CA GLY A 716 2.19 -26.34 40.70
C GLY A 716 1.77 -27.17 39.50
N LEU A 717 1.52 -26.59 38.33
CA LEU A 717 1.16 -27.34 37.11
C LEU A 717 2.36 -28.11 36.54
N ASP A 718 2.10 -29.28 35.93
CA ASP A 718 3.09 -29.97 35.10
C ASP A 718 3.01 -29.49 33.65
N LEU A 719 3.98 -28.64 33.28
CA LEU A 719 4.09 -28.07 31.94
C LEU A 719 4.47 -29.06 30.84
N THR A 720 4.85 -30.30 31.19
CA THR A 720 5.06 -31.36 30.19
C THR A 720 3.74 -32.03 29.79
N ARG A 721 2.65 -31.73 30.52
CA ARG A 721 1.38 -32.44 30.44
C ARG A 721 0.16 -31.52 30.60
N LEU A 722 0.15 -30.37 29.92
CA LEU A 722 -1.06 -29.54 29.85
C LEU A 722 -2.24 -30.28 29.20
N SER A 723 -3.48 -29.89 29.53
CA SER A 723 -4.70 -30.53 29.03
C SER A 723 -5.72 -29.58 28.44
N ALA A 724 -5.84 -28.36 28.96
CA ALA A 724 -6.72 -27.33 28.40
C ALA A 724 -6.40 -25.92 28.89
N ILE A 725 -6.80 -24.95 28.07
CA ILE A 725 -7.00 -23.55 28.44
C ILE A 725 -8.52 -23.31 28.50
N GLY A 726 -8.98 -22.38 29.35
CA GLY A 726 -10.39 -22.02 29.42
C GLY A 726 -10.61 -20.55 29.77
N PHE A 727 -11.64 -19.97 29.17
CA PHE A 727 -12.07 -18.58 29.35
C PHE A 727 -13.49 -18.60 29.93
N THR A 728 -13.66 -18.19 31.18
CA THR A 728 -14.95 -18.14 31.86
C THR A 728 -15.39 -16.69 32.02
N PRO A 729 -16.63 -16.30 31.65
CA PRO A 729 -17.07 -14.92 31.76
C PRO A 729 -17.01 -14.37 33.19
N ALA A 730 -16.55 -13.13 33.32
CA ALA A 730 -16.50 -12.39 34.57
C ALA A 730 -17.23 -11.04 34.43
N VAL A 731 -17.44 -10.34 35.55
CA VAL A 731 -18.08 -9.02 35.57
C VAL A 731 -17.01 -7.96 35.35
N GLY A 732 -17.07 -7.29 34.20
CA GLY A 732 -16.15 -6.22 33.82
C GLY A 732 -16.54 -4.82 34.33
N ALA A 733 -15.85 -3.82 33.81
CA ALA A 733 -16.00 -2.41 34.17
C ALA A 733 -17.42 -1.86 33.96
N ASP A 734 -18.16 -2.35 32.96
CA ASP A 734 -19.53 -1.92 32.70
C ASP A 734 -20.53 -2.38 33.79
N GLY A 735 -20.29 -3.52 34.44
CA GLY A 735 -21.10 -4.06 35.54
C GLY A 735 -22.15 -5.15 35.23
N PRO A 736 -22.72 -5.30 34.01
CA PRO A 736 -23.54 -6.45 33.64
C PRO A 736 -22.79 -7.79 33.68
N VAL A 737 -23.56 -8.88 33.74
CA VAL A 737 -23.08 -10.28 33.64
C VAL A 737 -22.97 -10.79 32.20
N GLY A 738 -23.45 -10.03 31.22
CA GLY A 738 -23.32 -10.31 29.80
C GLY A 738 -22.25 -9.44 29.14
N GLY A 739 -21.72 -9.88 28.01
CA GLY A 739 -20.64 -9.21 27.30
C GLY A 739 -20.15 -10.01 26.09
N GLY A 740 -19.04 -9.56 25.51
CA GLY A 740 -18.38 -10.25 24.41
C GLY A 740 -16.91 -9.85 24.31
N ALA A 741 -16.13 -10.69 23.63
CA ALA A 741 -14.73 -10.45 23.32
C ALA A 741 -14.37 -11.13 21.99
N TYR A 742 -13.39 -10.58 21.28
CA TYR A 742 -12.74 -11.24 20.16
C TYR A 742 -11.48 -11.96 20.66
N LEU A 743 -11.24 -13.18 20.16
CA LEU A 743 -10.09 -14.01 20.51
C LEU A 743 -9.34 -14.45 19.24
N SER A 744 -8.02 -14.27 19.26
CA SER A 744 -7.08 -14.73 18.24
C SER A 744 -5.81 -15.32 18.90
N ASP A 745 -5.06 -16.15 18.17
CA ASP A 745 -3.67 -16.50 18.48
C ASP A 745 -3.36 -17.02 19.89
N LEU A 746 -4.06 -18.08 20.33
CA LEU A 746 -3.71 -18.77 21.58
C LEU A 746 -2.53 -19.71 21.34
N GLY A 747 -1.37 -19.34 21.89
CA GLY A 747 -0.10 -20.06 21.74
C GLY A 747 0.73 -20.13 23.00
N PHE A 748 1.88 -20.79 22.89
CA PHE A 748 3.00 -20.68 23.84
C PHE A 748 4.26 -20.31 23.06
N ASP A 749 5.04 -19.37 23.60
CA ASP A 749 6.21 -18.83 22.89
C ASP A 749 7.38 -18.43 23.80
N SER A 750 8.49 -18.13 23.13
CA SER A 750 9.70 -17.50 23.68
C SER A 750 10.11 -16.34 22.78
N LYS A 751 10.52 -15.23 23.39
CA LYS A 751 10.78 -13.96 22.72
C LYS A 751 12.13 -13.95 22.01
N ASP A 752 12.11 -13.78 20.70
CA ASP A 752 13.28 -13.65 19.83
C ASP A 752 12.88 -12.94 18.53
N GLN A 753 13.84 -12.43 17.75
CA GLN A 753 13.58 -11.83 16.43
C GLN A 753 13.56 -12.87 15.31
N GLY A 754 14.18 -14.03 15.53
CA GLY A 754 14.27 -15.12 14.59
C GLY A 754 15.48 -15.01 13.66
N ALA A 755 15.43 -15.75 12.57
CA ALA A 755 16.49 -15.84 11.59
C ALA A 755 15.95 -15.38 10.21
N PRO A 756 15.93 -14.06 9.92
CA PRO A 756 15.56 -13.56 8.61
C PRO A 756 16.45 -14.17 7.53
N ARG A 757 15.82 -14.59 6.43
CA ARG A 757 16.46 -15.38 5.37
C ARG A 757 15.83 -15.08 4.03
N VAL A 758 16.44 -14.16 3.31
CA VAL A 758 16.02 -13.80 1.96
C VAL A 758 15.93 -15.02 1.06
N ARG A 759 14.78 -15.19 0.43
CA ARG A 759 14.50 -16.25 -0.55
C ARG A 759 14.09 -15.62 -1.87
N ARG A 760 14.34 -16.36 -2.94
CA ARG A 760 13.66 -16.06 -4.21
C ARG A 760 12.30 -16.75 -4.17
N ARG A 761 11.22 -15.97 -4.29
CA ARG A 761 9.84 -16.49 -4.31
C ARG A 761 9.17 -16.20 -5.65
N PRO A 762 8.20 -17.04 -6.06
CA PRO A 762 7.34 -16.68 -7.17
C PRO A 762 6.54 -15.44 -6.81
N ALA A 763 6.66 -14.39 -7.61
CA ALA A 763 5.66 -13.34 -7.69
C ALA A 763 4.34 -13.88 -8.28
N VAL A 764 3.20 -13.45 -7.73
CA VAL A 764 1.85 -13.57 -8.29
C VAL A 764 1.52 -12.26 -9.00
N ASP A 765 1.02 -12.37 -10.23
CA ASP A 765 0.67 -11.26 -11.10
C ASP A 765 -0.67 -11.53 -11.80
N VAL A 766 -1.32 -10.49 -12.32
CA VAL A 766 -2.55 -10.55 -13.11
C VAL A 766 -2.33 -9.97 -14.52
N ALA A 767 -2.91 -10.61 -15.53
CA ALA A 767 -2.83 -10.11 -16.90
C ALA A 767 -4.08 -9.28 -17.23
N SER A 768 -3.87 -8.02 -17.61
CA SER A 768 -4.90 -7.20 -18.26
C SER A 768 -5.46 -7.93 -19.49
N THR A 769 -6.77 -7.87 -19.67
CA THR A 769 -7.48 -8.52 -20.80
C THR A 769 -8.58 -7.60 -21.32
N ALA A 770 -8.74 -7.55 -22.63
CA ALA A 770 -9.91 -6.95 -23.25
C ALA A 770 -10.88 -8.04 -23.73
N VAL A 771 -12.19 -7.78 -23.63
CA VAL A 771 -13.28 -8.70 -23.98
C VAL A 771 -14.40 -7.95 -24.71
N GLU A 772 -15.17 -8.67 -25.52
CA GLU A 772 -16.40 -8.14 -26.10
C GLU A 772 -17.49 -8.13 -25.01
N GLU A 773 -18.36 -7.13 -25.00
CA GLU A 773 -19.47 -7.01 -24.06
C GLU A 773 -20.49 -8.15 -24.22
N GLY A 774 -20.89 -8.40 -25.47
CA GLY A 774 -21.67 -9.56 -25.90
C GLY A 774 -23.18 -9.45 -25.63
N ALA A 775 -23.94 -10.30 -26.32
CA ALA A 775 -25.40 -10.16 -26.45
C ALA A 775 -26.26 -10.42 -25.17
N GLY A 776 -25.67 -10.42 -23.97
CA GLY A 776 -26.33 -10.84 -22.73
C GLY A 776 -25.35 -11.34 -21.63
N PRO A 777 -25.87 -11.92 -20.53
CA PRO A 777 -25.05 -12.42 -19.43
C PRO A 777 -24.11 -13.57 -19.82
N GLY A 778 -22.82 -13.41 -19.53
CA GLY A 778 -21.75 -14.33 -19.87
C GLY A 778 -20.68 -14.46 -18.77
N THR A 779 -19.57 -15.10 -19.13
CA THR A 779 -18.36 -15.15 -18.31
C THR A 779 -17.13 -15.19 -19.20
N ASP A 780 -16.21 -14.26 -18.99
CA ASP A 780 -14.87 -14.30 -19.55
C ASP A 780 -13.87 -14.86 -18.54
N ALA A 781 -12.60 -14.90 -18.91
CA ALA A 781 -11.51 -15.24 -18.01
C ALA A 781 -10.48 -14.11 -17.89
N VAL A 782 -9.82 -14.08 -16.73
CA VAL A 782 -8.58 -13.34 -16.45
C VAL A 782 -7.48 -14.37 -16.22
N ALA A 783 -6.27 -14.11 -16.74
CA ALA A 783 -5.11 -14.93 -16.42
C ALA A 783 -4.42 -14.38 -15.16
N VAL A 784 -4.49 -15.14 -14.06
CA VAL A 784 -3.63 -14.93 -12.90
C VAL A 784 -2.45 -15.89 -13.03
N TYR A 785 -1.23 -15.40 -12.85
CA TYR A 785 -0.02 -16.16 -13.17
C TYR A 785 1.08 -16.00 -12.11
N LEU A 786 2.04 -16.93 -12.15
CA LEU A 786 3.25 -16.89 -11.35
C LEU A 786 4.45 -16.63 -12.25
N SER A 787 5.33 -15.72 -11.84
CA SER A 787 6.62 -15.45 -12.49
C SER A 787 7.49 -16.70 -12.71
N HIS A 788 7.34 -17.73 -11.86
CA HIS A 788 7.93 -19.05 -12.04
C HIS A 788 7.19 -20.12 -11.22
N PRO A 789 7.39 -21.44 -11.48
CA PRO A 789 6.68 -22.50 -10.77
C PRO A 789 7.09 -22.59 -9.29
N SER A 790 6.10 -22.74 -8.39
CA SER A 790 6.34 -23.07 -6.98
C SER A 790 6.42 -24.59 -6.74
N ALA A 791 7.15 -25.00 -5.72
CA ALA A 791 7.16 -26.37 -5.20
C ALA A 791 6.06 -26.61 -4.15
N SER A 792 5.60 -25.55 -3.48
CA SER A 792 4.41 -25.54 -2.63
C SER A 792 3.15 -25.21 -3.46
N PRO A 793 1.95 -25.53 -2.98
CA PRO A 793 0.74 -24.84 -3.43
C PRO A 793 0.87 -23.34 -3.14
N VAL A 794 0.36 -22.50 -4.03
CA VAL A 794 0.26 -21.05 -3.82
C VAL A 794 -1.22 -20.67 -3.87
N THR A 795 -1.67 -19.83 -2.95
CA THR A 795 -2.96 -19.13 -3.08
C THR A 795 -2.76 -17.63 -3.22
N ALA A 796 -3.72 -16.98 -3.88
CA ALA A 796 -3.95 -15.53 -3.82
C ALA A 796 -5.44 -15.31 -4.07
N TYR A 797 -5.95 -14.11 -3.85
CA TYR A 797 -7.29 -13.72 -4.28
C TYR A 797 -7.20 -12.87 -5.54
N LEU A 798 -8.14 -13.07 -6.48
CA LEU A 798 -8.42 -12.11 -7.55
C LEU A 798 -9.65 -11.29 -7.13
N THR A 799 -9.58 -9.97 -7.33
CA THR A 799 -10.70 -9.05 -7.14
C THR A 799 -10.93 -8.25 -8.42
N VAL A 800 -12.21 -8.08 -8.81
CA VAL A 800 -12.65 -7.11 -9.82
C VAL A 800 -13.32 -5.93 -9.11
N ILE A 801 -12.74 -4.74 -9.25
CA ILE A 801 -13.12 -3.51 -8.52
C ILE A 801 -14.12 -2.69 -9.36
N GLY A 802 -15.02 -1.97 -8.69
CA GLY A 802 -16.11 -1.22 -9.35
C GLY A 802 -17.36 -2.07 -9.60
N SER A 803 -17.54 -3.18 -8.89
CA SER A 803 -18.75 -3.97 -8.99
C SER A 803 -19.24 -4.38 -7.60
N ALA A 804 -20.47 -3.96 -7.27
CA ALA A 804 -21.14 -4.40 -6.06
C ALA A 804 -22.23 -5.45 -6.37
N THR A 805 -22.95 -5.30 -7.48
CA THR A 805 -24.08 -6.19 -7.86
C THR A 805 -24.23 -6.39 -9.38
N GLY A 806 -23.21 -6.00 -10.16
CA GLY A 806 -23.39 -5.63 -11.57
C GLY A 806 -22.99 -6.65 -12.63
N THR A 807 -23.07 -6.15 -13.86
CA THR A 807 -22.96 -6.84 -15.15
C THR A 807 -21.55 -7.37 -15.46
N ALA A 808 -20.50 -6.55 -15.31
CA ALA A 808 -19.16 -7.05 -14.99
C ALA A 808 -19.09 -7.23 -13.47
N GLY A 809 -19.36 -8.46 -12.99
CA GLY A 809 -19.75 -8.70 -11.60
C GLY A 809 -18.63 -8.78 -10.57
N ALA A 810 -19.01 -8.65 -9.30
CA ALA A 810 -18.15 -8.65 -8.11
C ALA A 810 -17.47 -10.02 -7.84
N ALA A 811 -16.53 -10.41 -8.70
CA ALA A 811 -15.73 -11.61 -8.51
C ALA A 811 -14.54 -11.32 -7.57
N MET A 812 -14.79 -11.49 -6.26
CA MET A 812 -13.75 -11.92 -5.33
C MET A 812 -13.66 -13.44 -5.44
N GLY A 813 -12.46 -13.98 -5.69
CA GLY A 813 -12.26 -15.42 -5.81
C GLY A 813 -10.86 -15.87 -5.45
N GLN A 814 -10.76 -16.86 -4.57
CA GLN A 814 -9.48 -17.49 -4.24
C GLN A 814 -8.97 -18.31 -5.44
N VAL A 815 -7.74 -18.03 -5.84
CA VAL A 815 -7.00 -18.70 -6.90
C VAL A 815 -6.00 -19.65 -6.26
N THR A 816 -6.04 -20.94 -6.62
CA THR A 816 -5.07 -21.93 -6.14
C THR A 816 -4.21 -22.46 -7.29
N PHE A 817 -2.90 -22.31 -7.16
CA PHE A 817 -1.89 -22.93 -8.00
C PHE A 817 -1.40 -24.21 -7.31
N PRO A 818 -1.65 -25.40 -7.88
CA PRO A 818 -0.97 -26.61 -7.40
C PRO A 818 0.53 -26.54 -7.74
N PRO A 819 1.40 -27.28 -7.01
CA PRO A 819 2.83 -27.35 -7.29
C PRO A 819 3.15 -27.54 -8.78
N GLY A 820 4.05 -26.71 -9.30
CA GLY A 820 4.46 -26.71 -10.71
C GLY A 820 3.56 -25.94 -11.68
N ALA A 821 2.37 -25.50 -11.29
CA ALA A 821 1.51 -24.67 -12.15
C ALA A 821 1.91 -23.18 -12.09
N THR A 822 1.86 -22.49 -13.23
CA THR A 822 2.22 -21.06 -13.35
C THR A 822 1.13 -20.16 -13.89
N CYS A 823 -0.04 -20.69 -14.29
CA CYS A 823 -1.16 -19.86 -14.71
C CYS A 823 -2.51 -20.51 -14.38
N ARG A 824 -3.48 -19.68 -14.00
CA ARG A 824 -4.87 -20.03 -13.74
C ARG A 824 -5.77 -19.07 -14.51
N ALA A 825 -6.63 -19.61 -15.36
CA ALA A 825 -7.76 -18.87 -15.92
C ALA A 825 -8.84 -18.78 -14.84
N VAL A 826 -9.07 -17.59 -14.31
CA VAL A 826 -10.11 -17.29 -13.32
C VAL A 826 -11.30 -16.70 -14.07
N ARG A 827 -12.50 -17.23 -13.86
CA ARG A 827 -13.69 -16.72 -14.54
C ARG A 827 -14.21 -15.47 -13.86
N VAL A 828 -14.48 -14.45 -14.66
CA VAL A 828 -15.14 -13.22 -14.25
C VAL A 828 -16.49 -13.12 -14.97
N PRO A 829 -17.60 -12.84 -14.26
CA PRO A 829 -18.86 -12.54 -14.93
C PRO A 829 -18.72 -11.23 -15.72
N VAL A 830 -19.16 -11.27 -16.97
CA VAL A 830 -19.25 -10.12 -17.88
C VAL A 830 -20.62 -10.24 -18.53
N THR A 831 -21.36 -9.15 -18.63
CA THR A 831 -22.72 -9.12 -19.14
C THR A 831 -22.87 -7.89 -19.98
N GLY A 832 -23.25 -8.09 -21.23
CA GLY A 832 -23.73 -7.04 -22.11
C GLY A 832 -25.23 -7.15 -22.37
N ASP A 833 -25.68 -6.44 -23.39
CA ASP A 833 -27.05 -6.49 -23.86
C ASP A 833 -27.16 -6.47 -25.40
N THR A 834 -27.94 -5.60 -26.03
CA THR A 834 -28.06 -5.49 -27.51
C THR A 834 -28.24 -4.02 -27.95
N VAL A 835 -27.80 -3.07 -27.12
CA VAL A 835 -28.11 -1.65 -27.20
C VAL A 835 -26.81 -0.83 -27.28
N PRO A 836 -26.64 0.01 -28.30
CA PRO A 836 -25.48 0.88 -28.41
C PRO A 836 -25.33 1.85 -27.22
N GLY A 837 -24.25 1.71 -26.44
CA GLY A 837 -23.90 2.57 -25.31
C GLY A 837 -23.28 3.92 -25.68
N ALA A 838 -22.89 4.70 -24.67
CA ALA A 838 -22.31 6.05 -24.87
C ALA A 838 -20.77 6.07 -24.92
N VAL A 839 -20.13 5.05 -24.33
CA VAL A 839 -18.67 4.96 -24.17
C VAL A 839 -18.17 3.71 -24.92
N PRO A 840 -17.15 3.82 -25.80
CA PRO A 840 -16.71 2.70 -26.66
C PRO A 840 -16.08 1.51 -25.94
N SER A 841 -15.70 1.69 -24.67
CA SER A 841 -15.18 0.64 -23.80
C SER A 841 -15.17 1.11 -22.35
N ALA A 842 -15.49 0.24 -21.42
CA ALA A 842 -15.30 0.46 -19.98
C ALA A 842 -14.07 -0.30 -19.48
N ALA A 843 -13.44 0.16 -18.41
CA ALA A 843 -12.29 -0.51 -17.80
C ALA A 843 -12.51 -0.71 -16.30
N TYR A 844 -12.51 -1.97 -15.88
CA TYR A 844 -12.60 -2.37 -14.48
C TYR A 844 -11.21 -2.73 -13.97
N LYS A 845 -10.79 -2.14 -12.85
CA LYS A 845 -9.50 -2.46 -12.23
C LYS A 845 -9.57 -3.90 -11.69
N ILE A 846 -8.56 -4.70 -11.99
CA ILE A 846 -8.39 -6.06 -11.46
C ILE A 846 -7.10 -6.12 -10.66
N ALA A 847 -7.14 -6.79 -9.52
CA ALA A 847 -6.03 -6.85 -8.57
C ALA A 847 -5.87 -8.26 -8.00
N VAL A 848 -4.64 -8.65 -7.70
CA VAL A 848 -4.34 -9.82 -6.84
C VAL A 848 -3.82 -9.40 -5.48
N SER A 849 -4.23 -10.14 -4.44
CA SER A 849 -4.02 -9.77 -3.04
C SER A 849 -3.88 -11.01 -2.16
N ASP A 850 -3.35 -10.85 -0.94
CA ASP A 850 -3.33 -11.87 0.13
C ASP A 850 -2.77 -13.22 -0.35
N SER A 851 -1.49 -13.20 -0.76
CA SER A 851 -0.78 -14.35 -1.33
C SER A 851 -0.12 -15.24 -0.27
N THR A 852 -0.16 -16.56 -0.46
CA THR A 852 0.52 -17.56 0.40
C THR A 852 1.60 -18.30 -0.38
N ASP A 853 2.75 -18.54 0.28
CA ASP A 853 3.99 -19.12 -0.29
C ASP A 853 4.52 -18.45 -1.58
N ALA A 854 3.99 -17.28 -1.91
CA ALA A 854 4.32 -16.39 -3.02
C ALA A 854 4.15 -14.93 -2.57
N VAL A 855 4.76 -14.00 -3.30
CA VAL A 855 4.68 -12.55 -3.04
C VAL A 855 3.88 -11.85 -4.14
N LEU A 856 3.36 -10.64 -3.92
CA LEU A 856 2.82 -9.84 -5.01
C LEU A 856 3.93 -9.35 -5.95
N GLY A 857 3.67 -9.36 -7.25
CA GLY A 857 4.62 -8.94 -8.29
C GLY A 857 4.53 -7.46 -8.66
N SER A 858 5.17 -7.08 -9.77
CA SER A 858 5.09 -5.72 -10.32
C SER A 858 3.94 -5.54 -11.32
N HIS A 859 3.10 -6.55 -11.49
CA HIS A 859 1.86 -6.53 -12.26
C HIS A 859 0.76 -7.24 -11.46
N ASP A 860 0.73 -6.99 -10.14
CA ASP A 860 -0.35 -7.37 -9.24
C ASP A 860 -1.68 -6.65 -9.59
N PHE A 861 -1.61 -5.53 -10.32
CA PHE A 861 -2.72 -4.86 -10.97
C PHE A 861 -2.82 -5.09 -12.48
N GLY A 862 -4.04 -4.96 -12.98
CA GLY A 862 -4.36 -4.88 -14.40
C GLY A 862 -5.72 -4.25 -14.67
N ALA A 863 -6.18 -4.35 -15.91
CA ALA A 863 -7.52 -3.93 -16.33
C ALA A 863 -8.28 -5.05 -17.05
N LEU A 864 -9.55 -5.22 -16.70
CA LEU A 864 -10.56 -5.88 -17.52
C LEU A 864 -11.24 -4.81 -18.37
N THR A 865 -10.90 -4.74 -19.66
CA THR A 865 -11.52 -3.80 -20.60
C THR A 865 -12.67 -4.47 -21.32
N VAL A 866 -13.89 -4.00 -21.08
CA VAL A 866 -15.09 -4.48 -21.78
C VAL A 866 -15.35 -3.55 -22.95
N ARG A 867 -15.50 -4.08 -24.17
CA ARG A 867 -15.78 -3.31 -25.38
C ARG A 867 -17.25 -3.41 -25.76
N GLU A 868 -17.88 -2.25 -25.88
CA GLU A 868 -19.18 -2.05 -26.52
C GLU A 868 -19.18 -2.60 -27.95
N ASP A 869 -19.92 -3.70 -28.21
CA ASP A 869 -19.94 -4.41 -29.49
C ASP A 869 -21.17 -4.21 -30.39
N ASP A 870 -22.27 -3.65 -29.88
CA ASP A 870 -23.45 -3.26 -30.66
C ASP A 870 -23.30 -1.89 -31.35
N GLY A 871 -22.43 -1.04 -30.81
CA GLY A 871 -22.00 0.23 -31.40
C GLY A 871 -22.06 1.39 -30.42
N VAL A 872 -21.66 2.59 -30.83
CA VAL A 872 -21.69 3.77 -29.93
C VAL A 872 -22.66 4.85 -30.40
N THR A 873 -23.25 5.53 -29.43
CA THR A 873 -24.16 6.66 -29.64
C THR A 873 -23.43 8.01 -29.67
N GLY A 874 -24.16 9.06 -30.06
CA GLY A 874 -23.64 10.43 -30.07
C GLY A 874 -22.49 10.65 -31.06
N ALA A 875 -21.42 11.28 -30.59
CA ALA A 875 -20.22 11.60 -31.36
C ALA A 875 -19.02 10.67 -31.04
N ALA A 876 -19.24 9.62 -30.23
CA ALA A 876 -18.19 8.66 -29.90
C ALA A 876 -17.71 7.88 -31.14
N THR A 877 -16.47 7.39 -31.10
CA THR A 877 -15.91 6.50 -32.13
C THR A 877 -15.82 5.09 -31.56
N PRO A 878 -16.36 4.05 -32.25
CA PRO A 878 -16.23 2.68 -31.77
C PRO A 878 -14.78 2.27 -31.53
N ALA A 879 -14.55 1.53 -30.45
CA ALA A 879 -13.27 0.86 -30.22
C ALA A 879 -13.04 -0.27 -31.24
N LEU A 880 -11.79 -0.69 -31.38
CA LEU A 880 -11.42 -1.80 -32.28
C LEU A 880 -11.94 -3.14 -31.73
N PRO A 881 -12.59 -3.99 -32.54
CA PRO A 881 -12.98 -5.34 -32.15
C PRO A 881 -11.83 -6.13 -31.52
N VAL A 882 -12.08 -6.71 -30.35
CA VAL A 882 -11.09 -7.45 -29.54
C VAL A 882 -11.16 -8.95 -29.78
N GLY A 883 -12.24 -9.42 -30.41
CA GLY A 883 -12.45 -10.80 -30.85
C GLY A 883 -12.78 -11.76 -29.71
N VAL A 884 -13.27 -12.94 -30.08
CA VAL A 884 -13.70 -13.97 -29.14
C VAL A 884 -12.51 -14.44 -28.30
N GLN A 885 -12.61 -14.30 -26.97
CA GLN A 885 -11.52 -14.63 -26.05
C GLN A 885 -11.11 -16.12 -26.15
N GLY A 886 -9.82 -16.37 -26.31
CA GLY A 886 -9.25 -17.70 -26.31
C GLY A 886 -8.94 -18.23 -24.91
N ASN A 887 -7.99 -19.15 -24.81
CA ASN A 887 -7.47 -19.55 -23.50
C ASN A 887 -6.49 -18.48 -23.00
N VAL A 888 -6.90 -17.68 -22.00
CA VAL A 888 -6.10 -16.57 -21.47
C VAL A 888 -4.70 -16.94 -20.98
N CYS A 889 -4.50 -18.15 -20.45
CA CYS A 889 -3.16 -18.61 -20.07
C CYS A 889 -2.28 -18.91 -21.29
N ALA A 890 -2.86 -19.43 -22.39
CA ALA A 890 -2.15 -19.62 -23.65
C ALA A 890 -1.88 -18.29 -24.35
N GLU A 891 -2.82 -17.34 -24.31
CA GLU A 891 -2.63 -15.97 -24.83
C GLU A 891 -1.51 -15.24 -24.07
N HIS A 892 -1.57 -15.20 -22.74
CA HIS A 892 -0.51 -14.62 -21.90
C HIS A 892 0.86 -15.30 -22.16
N SER A 893 0.92 -16.63 -22.18
CA SER A 893 2.16 -17.36 -22.52
C SER A 893 2.68 -17.04 -23.92
N ALA A 894 1.80 -16.64 -24.85
CA ALA A 894 2.16 -16.27 -26.21
C ALA A 894 2.63 -14.81 -26.33
N LEU A 895 2.37 -13.94 -25.35
CA LEU A 895 2.92 -12.58 -25.28
C LEU A 895 4.43 -12.57 -25.02
N ALA A 896 4.95 -13.54 -24.26
CA ALA A 896 6.37 -13.68 -23.96
C ALA A 896 7.26 -13.91 -25.22
N HIS A 897 6.65 -14.18 -26.39
CA HIS A 897 7.36 -14.44 -27.64
C HIS A 897 6.70 -13.71 -28.81
N PRO A 898 7.38 -12.76 -29.47
CA PRO A 898 6.85 -12.08 -30.66
C PRO A 898 6.38 -13.06 -31.73
N GLY A 899 5.18 -12.84 -32.25
CA GLY A 899 4.63 -13.58 -33.36
C GLY A 899 5.43 -13.34 -34.65
N ARG A 900 5.32 -14.27 -35.60
CA ARG A 900 6.02 -14.17 -36.88
C ARG A 900 5.11 -13.55 -37.93
N LEU A 901 5.39 -12.31 -38.33
CA LEU A 901 4.81 -11.73 -39.53
C LEU A 901 5.61 -12.23 -40.75
N THR A 902 4.93 -12.50 -41.85
CA THR A 902 5.55 -12.94 -43.11
C THR A 902 5.23 -11.96 -44.21
N ALA A 903 6.24 -11.52 -44.95
CA ALA A 903 6.09 -10.60 -46.07
C ALA A 903 6.34 -11.33 -47.40
N ALA A 904 5.56 -11.00 -48.43
CA ALA A 904 5.70 -11.59 -49.76
C ALA A 904 6.98 -11.14 -50.48
N ASP A 905 7.45 -9.92 -50.20
CA ASP A 905 8.82 -9.48 -50.46
C ASP A 905 9.45 -8.92 -49.19
N SER A 906 10.75 -9.17 -49.02
CA SER A 906 11.58 -8.67 -47.92
C SER A 906 12.45 -7.47 -48.32
N ARG A 907 12.43 -7.05 -49.61
CA ARG A 907 13.27 -5.97 -50.14
C ARG A 907 12.53 -4.94 -51.01
N PRO A 908 11.33 -4.48 -50.62
CA PRO A 908 10.51 -3.63 -51.48
C PRO A 908 11.18 -2.31 -51.85
N ALA A 909 10.79 -1.75 -52.99
CA ALA A 909 11.12 -0.37 -53.35
C ALA A 909 10.21 0.64 -52.61
N PRO A 910 10.66 1.89 -52.38
CA PRO A 910 9.76 2.96 -51.96
C PRO A 910 8.61 3.16 -52.95
N GLY A 911 7.37 3.19 -52.45
CA GLY A 911 6.14 3.22 -53.25
C GLY A 911 5.55 1.85 -53.58
N GLU A 912 6.20 0.75 -53.21
CA GLU A 912 5.70 -0.61 -53.44
C GLU A 912 4.73 -1.07 -52.35
N THR A 913 3.76 -1.92 -52.74
CA THR A 913 2.80 -2.55 -51.83
C THR A 913 3.18 -4.00 -51.57
N VAL A 914 3.49 -4.33 -50.32
CA VAL A 914 3.91 -5.66 -49.87
C VAL A 914 2.77 -6.37 -49.13
N PRO A 915 2.23 -7.48 -49.66
CA PRO A 915 1.35 -8.35 -48.90
C PRO A 915 2.06 -8.96 -47.70
N VAL A 916 1.48 -8.81 -46.51
CA VAL A 916 1.94 -9.42 -45.26
C VAL A 916 0.88 -10.33 -44.64
N ARG A 917 1.30 -11.35 -43.89
CA ARG A 917 0.42 -12.32 -43.20
C ARG A 917 0.98 -12.78 -41.86
N ALA A 918 0.13 -12.88 -40.85
CA ALA A 918 0.45 -13.44 -39.53
C ALA A 918 -0.72 -14.30 -39.02
N SER A 919 -0.53 -14.99 -37.90
CA SER A 919 -1.51 -15.89 -37.30
C SER A 919 -1.36 -15.98 -35.77
N GLY A 920 -2.43 -16.45 -35.10
CA GLY A 920 -2.49 -16.61 -33.65
C GLY A 920 -3.18 -15.44 -32.93
N TYR A 921 -3.96 -14.66 -33.67
CA TYR A 921 -4.92 -13.68 -33.14
C TYR A 921 -6.24 -14.38 -32.79
N ARG A 922 -7.14 -13.71 -32.06
CA ARG A 922 -8.49 -14.19 -31.77
C ARG A 922 -9.40 -14.15 -33.01
N ASP A 923 -10.50 -14.90 -32.98
CA ASP A 923 -11.53 -14.84 -34.03
C ASP A 923 -12.23 -13.48 -33.99
N GLY A 924 -12.29 -12.78 -35.13
CA GLY A 924 -12.92 -11.45 -35.24
C GLY A 924 -12.09 -10.28 -34.67
N GLU A 925 -10.89 -10.52 -34.16
CA GLU A 925 -10.02 -9.47 -33.60
C GLU A 925 -9.45 -8.54 -34.68
N ALA A 926 -9.49 -7.24 -34.43
CA ALA A 926 -8.81 -6.24 -35.24
C ALA A 926 -7.29 -6.23 -34.95
N VAL A 927 -6.50 -6.31 -36.01
CA VAL A 927 -5.03 -6.24 -35.95
C VAL A 927 -4.55 -4.95 -36.60
N THR A 928 -3.88 -4.12 -35.83
CA THR A 928 -3.28 -2.85 -36.28
C THR A 928 -1.90 -3.09 -36.87
N PHE A 929 -1.67 -2.61 -38.09
CA PHE A 929 -0.39 -2.69 -38.77
C PHE A 929 0.37 -1.38 -38.70
N THR A 930 1.66 -1.41 -38.33
CA THR A 930 2.57 -0.25 -38.37
C THR A 930 3.75 -0.50 -39.31
N LEU A 931 4.33 0.58 -39.85
CA LEU A 931 5.67 0.62 -40.41
C LEU A 931 6.52 1.51 -39.52
N ASP A 932 7.52 0.93 -38.88
CA ASP A 932 8.22 1.48 -37.72
C ASP A 932 7.17 1.94 -36.68
N SER A 933 7.06 3.25 -36.43
CA SER A 933 6.07 3.85 -35.53
C SER A 933 4.79 4.38 -36.21
N VAL A 934 4.67 4.28 -37.54
CA VAL A 934 3.55 4.87 -38.30
C VAL A 934 2.45 3.84 -38.52
N VAL A 935 1.23 4.11 -38.04
CA VAL A 935 0.03 3.28 -38.29
C VAL A 935 -0.34 3.32 -39.78
N LEU A 936 -0.49 2.14 -40.38
CA LEU A 936 -0.87 1.95 -41.78
C LEU A 936 -2.36 1.67 -41.97
N GLY A 937 -3.00 1.09 -40.95
CA GLY A 937 -4.39 0.66 -40.96
C GLY A 937 -4.61 -0.62 -40.15
N THR A 938 -5.86 -1.10 -40.17
CA THR A 938 -6.30 -2.30 -39.45
C THR A 938 -6.83 -3.36 -40.42
N ALA A 939 -6.77 -4.63 -40.02
CA ALA A 939 -7.51 -5.72 -40.66
C ALA A 939 -8.00 -6.71 -39.60
N VAL A 940 -9.18 -7.30 -39.83
CA VAL A 940 -9.79 -8.28 -38.92
C VAL A 940 -9.22 -9.68 -39.20
N ALA A 941 -8.91 -10.42 -38.14
CA ALA A 941 -8.48 -11.81 -38.20
C ALA A 941 -9.66 -12.76 -38.50
N SER A 942 -9.41 -13.80 -39.30
CA SER A 942 -10.37 -14.88 -39.53
C SER A 942 -10.42 -15.86 -38.35
N SER A 943 -11.41 -16.76 -38.34
CA SER A 943 -11.66 -17.71 -37.25
C SER A 943 -10.58 -18.79 -37.02
N ASP A 944 -9.57 -18.86 -37.89
CA ASP A 944 -8.31 -19.60 -37.68
C ASP A 944 -7.20 -18.73 -37.05
N GLY A 945 -7.55 -17.51 -36.61
CA GLY A 945 -6.64 -16.51 -36.06
C GLY A 945 -5.68 -15.91 -37.08
N ALA A 946 -5.93 -16.06 -38.39
CA ALA A 946 -5.06 -15.56 -39.45
C ALA A 946 -5.46 -14.16 -39.94
N VAL A 947 -4.47 -13.32 -40.24
CA VAL A 947 -4.69 -11.96 -40.76
C VAL A 947 -3.81 -11.69 -41.97
N ARG A 948 -4.28 -10.82 -42.88
CA ARG A 948 -3.57 -10.39 -44.09
C ARG A 948 -3.73 -8.90 -44.29
N PHE A 949 -2.64 -8.21 -44.64
CA PHE A 949 -2.65 -6.78 -44.92
C PHE A 949 -1.75 -6.44 -46.11
N ALA A 950 -1.92 -5.26 -46.69
CA ALA A 950 -1.13 -4.78 -47.83
C ALA A 950 -0.35 -3.53 -47.41
N VAL A 951 0.91 -3.72 -47.02
CA VAL A 951 1.79 -2.65 -46.52
C VAL A 951 2.28 -1.81 -47.68
N VAL A 952 1.87 -0.54 -47.77
CA VAL A 952 2.41 0.42 -48.74
C VAL A 952 3.65 1.07 -48.15
N ILE A 953 4.83 0.88 -48.76
CA ILE A 953 6.05 1.58 -48.36
C ILE A 953 5.98 3.02 -48.87
N PRO A 954 6.09 4.06 -48.01
CA PRO A 954 6.04 5.45 -48.46
C PRO A 954 7.12 5.75 -49.51
N ALA A 955 6.78 6.49 -50.57
CA ALA A 955 7.72 6.79 -51.66
C ALA A 955 8.96 7.59 -51.22
N GLY A 956 8.85 8.32 -50.10
CA GLY A 956 9.96 9.04 -49.45
C GLY A 956 10.65 8.28 -48.31
N HIS A 957 10.33 7.00 -48.08
CA HIS A 957 10.89 6.24 -46.96
C HIS A 957 12.41 6.12 -47.08
N PRO A 958 13.18 6.29 -45.99
CA PRO A 958 14.61 6.02 -45.98
C PRO A 958 14.94 4.61 -46.49
N ARG A 959 16.03 4.50 -47.27
CA ARG A 959 16.55 3.23 -47.80
C ARG A 959 17.33 2.47 -46.71
N ALA A 960 16.58 2.00 -45.72
CA ALA A 960 17.09 1.37 -44.51
C ALA A 960 16.34 0.05 -44.22
N SER A 961 16.63 -0.55 -43.07
CA SER A 961 15.71 -1.53 -42.48
C SER A 961 14.48 -0.78 -41.96
N ALA A 962 13.29 -1.30 -42.23
CA ALA A 962 12.03 -0.87 -41.64
C ALA A 962 11.36 -2.09 -40.99
N VAL A 963 10.71 -1.91 -39.85
CA VAL A 963 10.00 -3.00 -39.16
C VAL A 963 8.52 -2.85 -39.42
N VAL A 964 7.89 -3.88 -39.98
CA VAL A 964 6.42 -3.97 -39.96
C VAL A 964 6.01 -4.74 -38.71
N SER A 965 5.11 -4.15 -37.93
CA SER A 965 4.49 -4.78 -36.77
C SER A 965 2.99 -4.96 -37.01
N ALA A 966 2.41 -6.00 -36.40
CA ALA A 966 0.99 -6.33 -36.46
C ALA A 966 0.51 -6.68 -35.04
N THR A 967 -0.26 -5.80 -34.41
CA THR A 967 -0.69 -5.91 -33.01
C THR A 967 -2.18 -6.15 -32.92
N GLY A 968 -2.59 -7.24 -32.27
CA GLY A 968 -3.99 -7.56 -32.01
C GLY A 968 -4.59 -6.69 -30.90
N ALA A 969 -5.82 -6.22 -31.09
CA ALA A 969 -6.51 -5.32 -30.16
C ALA A 969 -6.97 -5.99 -28.84
N GLY A 970 -7.26 -7.29 -28.84
CA GLY A 970 -7.77 -8.02 -27.67
C GLY A 970 -6.78 -8.98 -27.04
N SER A 971 -6.04 -9.71 -27.88
CA SER A 971 -4.98 -10.64 -27.49
C SER A 971 -3.66 -9.95 -27.10
N GLY A 972 -3.51 -8.65 -27.43
CA GLY A 972 -2.26 -7.90 -27.28
C GLY A 972 -1.09 -8.43 -28.15
N ARG A 973 -1.33 -9.45 -28.99
CA ARG A 973 -0.28 -10.20 -29.66
C ARG A 973 0.44 -9.34 -30.71
N VAL A 974 1.73 -9.11 -30.54
CA VAL A 974 2.58 -8.43 -31.53
C VAL A 974 3.28 -9.45 -32.42
N SER A 975 3.09 -9.36 -33.74
CA SER A 975 3.90 -10.07 -34.75
C SER A 975 4.75 -9.11 -35.56
N THR A 976 6.02 -9.42 -35.83
CA THR A 976 6.92 -8.49 -36.56
C THR A 976 7.65 -9.13 -37.74
N VAL A 977 8.06 -8.31 -38.72
CA VAL A 977 8.98 -8.65 -39.80
C VAL A 977 9.83 -7.44 -40.19
N SER A 978 11.14 -7.64 -40.39
CA SER A 978 12.03 -6.60 -40.92
C SER A 978 12.07 -6.65 -42.45
N LEU A 979 11.80 -5.51 -43.08
CA LEU A 979 11.94 -5.28 -44.52
C LEU A 979 13.21 -4.45 -44.77
N ARG A 980 13.95 -4.76 -45.82
CA ARG A 980 15.12 -3.96 -46.25
C ARG A 980 14.76 -3.15 -47.49
N VAL A 981 14.25 -1.93 -47.29
CA VAL A 981 13.78 -1.07 -48.37
C VAL A 981 14.92 -0.79 -49.36
N SER A 982 14.78 -1.26 -50.59
CA SER A 982 15.87 -1.34 -51.57
C SER A 982 15.74 -0.29 -52.68
N GLY A 983 16.87 0.05 -53.32
CA GLY A 983 16.86 0.82 -54.56
C GLY A 983 16.57 -0.09 -55.75
N PRO A 984 15.99 0.42 -56.85
CA PRO A 984 15.72 -0.40 -58.03
C PRO A 984 17.00 -1.09 -58.49
N LEU A 985 16.90 -2.37 -58.85
CA LEU A 985 17.97 -3.08 -59.54
C LEU A 985 18.30 -2.31 -60.82
N GLY A 986 19.42 -1.59 -60.80
CA GLY A 986 19.91 -0.86 -61.96
C GLY A 986 20.06 -1.83 -63.11
N GLY A 987 19.23 -1.68 -64.14
CA GLY A 987 19.21 -2.55 -65.29
C GLY A 987 20.59 -2.54 -65.94
N GLY A 988 21.32 -3.66 -65.81
CA GLY A 988 22.59 -3.89 -66.49
C GLY A 988 22.37 -4.07 -67.98
N GLY A 989 22.11 -2.95 -68.67
CA GLY A 989 22.18 -2.89 -70.13
C GLY A 989 23.60 -3.17 -70.58
N ARG A 990 23.74 -4.11 -71.52
CA ARG A 990 24.93 -4.27 -72.35
C ARG A 990 24.93 -3.25 -73.49
#